data_AF-A0A7C4FEF4-F1
#
_entry.id   AF-A0A7C4FEF4-F1
#
_cell.length_a   1.000
_cell.length_b   1.000
_cell.length_c   1.000
_cell.angle_alpha   90.00
_cell.angle_beta   90.00
_cell.angle_gamma   90.00
#
_symmetry.space_group_name_H-M   'P 1'
#
loop_
_entity.id
_entity.type
_entity.pdbx_description
1 polymer ?
#
loop_
_entity_poly.entity_id
_entity_poly.type
_entity_poly.pdbx_seq_one_letter_code
_entity_poly.pdbx_strand_id
1 'polypeptide(L)'
;DVYFGRGHEVYRDPARFFAATHFSDSMRRVLREVAETLHGRGFRRVFPLFSLYGGGKTHLLVAVLHAVRSPGALAQVDAELAGMFLEARPRLAVLDGESDELCPNPEKPLRLSHYTVQTVWGSLAHQLGLYGELRSEDEKVYPPAAEAIRKLLGERPTVILVDEIAKYASRFTGSRDERLQGYGRGVIAFIESLAKAVEGTRTALLITLPLEVRAGEERYVEAYEREARMIRDAVGRIAAHYDVPLAPEDVVHVLRRRIFEHVDAAAAAELRSRYLEVYSSEQEVFGKAAVERAVRLDEYAPFHPSYVEALYDIVTRHPNLQRTRDALRITRAVVRGILRSGDDPDFVMPWHLLRYLEPQRVEGLLLGQAFSYFKPVVDKDLLDRAAKLGPLVQAVAASVFARTYVYGLATRPERVFPSREDVAFMVYERSLAELAGAKPVDLVNALEVAARELLYMQERDGRYWFNPMPSIIEIVQDEAERVSVVIARERLVKALKELAVGPPPGASKREATPQLFYVVEVREEPLPVDEPKYSLIIVPKVPGESELRGLVLGVAGGKARVYRNTVAVLYPRAQGRFGRLLELCRELVACDAVAERIKELYSTEDMQELQQKKLNQYKRDRVSQLYGEIISAYDGIAFPVDDDIGTGTVSPRATSLSRIAEMALESPDVGKAYITTLSFEVLDHLLKSVGIDLSEGGRELVVKDVLGYFYTNARLPFVKRDLLLKALMEGVKNLRIGLQRGSDVYWVRVYEPGAIGAVPEGRPPDAVEEHDIVLPWRVAAEKLLDRLKPRVEERDGRVFRVYYVLVVDGRDVELEGLPREKAVEMLRAYPLVRKREEVVAGITLNLEPSYIETRPGSQIEVKILVEPVGKVGEPVKLSVSEGVVEPGSGIPPFEATWRLKAPEIEGEYAFEAAAELGRRAVKQLRVVVRREYREEVAGFEVSDLLECEDLQRLFPGLTLEEGQAQLGAEKQEIAVVVRGVQPEVFIGLVKEAMSLSGIRPPRVFYAKLALPKPVEPTPELERVLSRFKSVRRLVRRV
;
A
#
# COMPACT_ATOMS: atom_id res chain seq x y z
N ASP A 1 68.07 -10.84 -3.65
CA ASP A 1 67.93 -11.57 -2.37
C ASP A 1 67.99 -13.09 -2.43
N VAL A 2 67.13 -13.77 -3.19
CA VAL A 2 67.10 -15.25 -3.23
C VAL A 2 68.46 -15.83 -3.65
N TYR A 3 69.09 -15.26 -4.69
CA TYR A 3 70.42 -15.68 -5.15
C TYR A 3 71.48 -15.67 -4.05
N PHE A 4 71.43 -14.70 -3.13
CA PHE A 4 72.37 -14.53 -2.01
C PHE A 4 71.91 -15.21 -0.70
N GLY A 5 70.74 -15.86 -0.67
CA GLY A 5 70.18 -16.47 0.55
C GLY A 5 69.61 -15.48 1.58
N ARG A 6 69.44 -14.20 1.21
CA ARG A 6 69.01 -13.10 2.10
C ARG A 6 67.48 -12.92 2.18
N GLY A 7 66.70 -13.62 1.35
CA GLY A 7 65.23 -13.45 1.25
C GLY A 7 64.41 -14.23 2.29
N HIS A 8 63.08 -13.99 2.32
CA HIS A 8 62.13 -14.70 3.18
C HIS A 8 62.18 -16.22 2.92
N GLU A 9 62.02 -17.02 3.99
CA GLU A 9 62.25 -18.48 3.98
C GLU A 9 61.50 -19.22 2.87
N VAL A 10 60.22 -18.88 2.66
CA VAL A 10 59.36 -19.43 1.58
C VAL A 10 59.93 -19.24 0.17
N TYR A 11 60.77 -18.21 -0.06
CA TYR A 11 61.37 -17.95 -1.38
C TYR A 11 62.82 -18.41 -1.50
N ARG A 12 63.59 -18.42 -0.40
CA ARG A 12 65.00 -18.85 -0.42
C ARG A 12 65.20 -20.35 -0.31
N ASP A 13 64.30 -21.06 0.38
CA ASP A 13 64.37 -22.51 0.54
C ASP A 13 63.70 -23.20 -0.67
N PRO A 14 64.44 -24.01 -1.47
CA PRO A 14 63.90 -24.62 -2.67
C PRO A 14 62.70 -25.55 -2.41
N ALA A 15 62.71 -26.33 -1.32
CA ALA A 15 61.65 -27.30 -1.02
C ALA A 15 60.35 -26.58 -0.62
N ARG A 16 60.44 -25.60 0.29
CA ARG A 16 59.29 -24.77 0.69
C ARG A 16 58.77 -23.93 -0.46
N PHE A 17 59.66 -23.45 -1.34
CA PHE A 17 59.26 -22.72 -2.52
C PHE A 17 58.37 -23.57 -3.43
N PHE A 18 58.80 -24.78 -3.80
CA PHE A 18 58.02 -25.65 -4.69
C PHE A 18 56.73 -26.16 -4.01
N ALA A 19 56.76 -26.45 -2.71
CA ALA A 19 55.56 -26.83 -1.96
C ALA A 19 54.50 -25.71 -1.93
N ALA A 20 54.92 -24.46 -1.74
CA ALA A 20 54.03 -23.30 -1.68
C ALA A 20 53.65 -22.73 -3.07
N THR A 21 54.20 -23.29 -4.15
CA THR A 21 54.00 -22.80 -5.52
C THR A 21 53.01 -23.70 -6.26
N HIS A 22 52.03 -23.12 -6.94
CA HIS A 22 51.21 -23.87 -7.88
C HIS A 22 52.01 -24.08 -9.16
N PHE A 23 52.34 -25.35 -9.46
CA PHE A 23 53.13 -25.73 -10.62
C PHE A 23 52.21 -25.78 -11.86
N SER A 24 51.88 -24.60 -12.40
CA SER A 24 50.98 -24.47 -13.55
C SER A 24 51.57 -25.13 -14.80
N ASP A 25 50.70 -25.49 -15.75
CA ASP A 25 51.15 -26.07 -17.03
C ASP A 25 52.06 -25.12 -17.82
N SER A 26 51.85 -23.81 -17.69
CA SER A 26 52.73 -22.78 -18.25
C SER A 26 54.12 -22.79 -17.62
N MET A 27 54.22 -22.89 -16.29
CA MET A 27 55.50 -22.99 -15.58
C MET A 27 56.22 -24.29 -15.93
N ARG A 28 55.50 -25.42 -15.98
CA ARG A 28 56.02 -26.73 -16.40
C ARG A 28 56.56 -26.66 -17.82
N ARG A 29 55.83 -26.05 -18.76
CA ARG A 29 56.25 -25.88 -20.15
C ARG A 29 57.55 -25.10 -20.25
N VAL A 30 57.64 -23.93 -19.61
CA VAL A 30 58.87 -23.11 -19.68
C VAL A 30 60.06 -23.85 -19.07
N LEU A 31 59.90 -24.49 -17.92
CA LEU A 31 60.97 -25.29 -17.31
C LEU A 31 61.40 -26.46 -18.21
N ARG A 32 60.45 -27.09 -18.91
CA ARG A 32 60.74 -28.14 -19.89
C ARG A 32 61.52 -27.61 -21.08
N GLU A 33 61.10 -26.51 -21.69
CA GLU A 33 61.81 -25.91 -22.83
C GLU A 33 63.22 -25.44 -22.46
N VAL A 34 63.40 -24.92 -21.23
CA VAL A 34 64.72 -24.60 -20.69
C VAL A 34 65.55 -25.87 -20.54
N ALA A 35 65.00 -26.92 -19.95
CA ALA A 35 65.71 -28.19 -19.80
C ALA A 35 66.08 -28.81 -21.16
N GLU A 36 65.19 -28.79 -22.15
CA GLU A 36 65.46 -29.22 -23.53
C GLU A 36 66.59 -28.42 -24.18
N THR A 37 66.56 -27.09 -24.02
CA THR A 37 67.61 -26.19 -24.50
C THR A 37 68.99 -26.57 -23.97
N LEU A 38 69.07 -26.90 -22.68
CA LEU A 38 70.31 -27.32 -22.04
C LEU A 38 70.83 -28.65 -22.58
N HIS A 39 69.97 -29.49 -23.16
CA HIS A 39 70.37 -30.72 -23.88
C HIS A 39 70.69 -30.49 -25.36
N GLY A 40 70.64 -29.25 -25.84
CA GLY A 40 70.77 -28.93 -27.26
C GLY A 40 69.53 -29.30 -28.08
N ARG A 41 68.41 -29.63 -27.42
CA ARG A 41 67.11 -29.92 -28.04
C ARG A 41 66.25 -28.66 -28.09
N GLY A 42 65.20 -28.67 -28.90
CA GLY A 42 64.31 -27.52 -29.09
C GLY A 42 64.93 -26.37 -29.90
N PHE A 43 64.06 -25.50 -30.44
CA PHE A 43 64.44 -24.37 -31.31
C PHE A 43 64.58 -23.04 -30.57
N ARG A 44 63.96 -22.94 -29.38
CA ARG A 44 63.95 -21.71 -28.57
C ARG A 44 65.18 -21.66 -27.66
N ARG A 45 65.88 -20.52 -27.62
CA ARG A 45 67.00 -20.25 -26.71
C ARG A 45 66.82 -18.99 -25.88
N VAL A 46 65.99 -18.07 -26.38
CA VAL A 46 65.62 -16.84 -25.70
C VAL A 46 64.17 -16.93 -25.22
N PHE A 47 63.98 -16.69 -23.94
CA PHE A 47 62.72 -16.78 -23.22
C PHE A 47 62.39 -15.39 -22.67
N PRO A 48 61.81 -14.51 -23.51
CA PRO A 48 61.28 -13.25 -23.01
C PRO A 48 60.09 -13.55 -22.09
N LEU A 49 60.22 -13.18 -20.82
CA LEU A 49 59.18 -13.31 -19.82
C LEU A 49 58.37 -12.02 -19.80
N PHE A 50 57.16 -12.09 -20.36
CA PHE A 50 56.18 -11.00 -20.32
C PHE A 50 55.39 -11.05 -19.03
N SER A 51 54.87 -9.90 -18.60
CA SER A 51 53.88 -9.86 -17.54
C SER A 51 52.54 -10.31 -18.11
N LEU A 52 52.34 -11.62 -18.21
CA LEU A 52 51.03 -12.17 -18.57
C LEU A 52 50.08 -12.09 -17.37
N TYR A 53 50.60 -12.20 -16.15
CA TYR A 53 49.92 -11.84 -14.90
C TYR A 53 50.92 -11.19 -13.95
N GLY A 54 50.60 -9.99 -13.48
CA GLY A 54 51.45 -9.22 -12.55
C GLY A 54 51.99 -10.09 -11.41
N GLY A 55 53.32 -10.16 -11.33
CA GLY A 55 54.08 -10.81 -10.25
C GLY A 55 54.74 -12.16 -10.58
N GLY A 56 54.48 -12.77 -11.75
CA GLY A 56 54.97 -14.12 -12.08
C GLY A 56 56.39 -14.22 -12.65
N LYS A 57 56.97 -13.12 -13.16
CA LYS A 57 58.25 -13.15 -13.91
C LYS A 57 59.43 -13.52 -13.02
N THR A 58 59.68 -12.73 -11.97
CA THR A 58 60.71 -13.03 -10.97
C THR A 58 60.41 -14.35 -10.26
N HIS A 59 59.14 -14.71 -10.06
CA HIS A 59 58.76 -16.01 -9.48
C HIS A 59 59.19 -17.19 -10.35
N LEU A 60 58.99 -17.10 -11.67
CA LEU A 60 59.45 -18.10 -12.64
C LEU A 60 60.99 -18.12 -12.73
N LEU A 61 61.66 -16.97 -12.73
CA LEU A 61 63.12 -16.91 -12.65
C LEU A 61 63.64 -17.60 -11.38
N VAL A 62 62.97 -17.41 -10.24
CA VAL A 62 63.31 -18.10 -8.98
C VAL A 62 63.04 -19.61 -9.08
N ALA A 63 61.98 -20.03 -9.77
CA ALA A 63 61.73 -21.45 -10.02
C ALA A 63 62.85 -22.09 -10.85
N VAL A 64 63.32 -21.41 -11.92
CA VAL A 64 64.47 -21.87 -12.73
C VAL A 64 65.76 -21.84 -11.92
N LEU A 65 65.99 -20.79 -11.13
CA LEU A 65 67.13 -20.68 -10.22
C LEU A 65 67.22 -21.90 -9.29
N HIS A 66 66.10 -22.26 -8.65
CA HIS A 66 66.01 -23.41 -7.75
C HIS A 66 66.09 -24.74 -8.50
N ALA A 67 65.52 -24.85 -9.69
CA ALA A 67 65.65 -26.04 -10.54
C ALA A 67 67.12 -26.31 -10.91
N VAL A 68 67.90 -25.26 -11.19
CA VAL A 68 69.34 -25.37 -11.49
C VAL A 68 70.17 -25.69 -10.24
N ARG A 69 69.94 -24.98 -9.12
CA ARG A 69 70.75 -25.14 -7.90
C ARG A 69 70.39 -26.38 -7.08
N SER A 70 69.13 -26.81 -7.13
CA SER A 70 68.61 -27.90 -6.30
C SER A 70 67.55 -28.72 -7.04
N PRO A 71 67.93 -29.46 -8.11
CA PRO A 71 66.99 -30.30 -8.85
C PRO A 71 66.18 -31.27 -7.97
N GLY A 72 66.77 -31.76 -6.87
CA GLY A 72 66.06 -32.65 -5.92
C GLY A 72 64.84 -32.02 -5.25
N ALA A 73 64.79 -30.69 -5.09
CA ALA A 73 63.61 -30.00 -4.59
C ALA A 73 62.49 -29.92 -5.64
N LEU A 74 62.86 -29.78 -6.92
CA LEU A 74 61.91 -29.82 -8.04
C LEU A 74 61.23 -31.20 -8.16
N ALA A 75 61.92 -32.28 -7.78
CA ALA A 75 61.38 -33.64 -7.83
C ALA A 75 60.11 -33.84 -6.98
N GLN A 76 59.86 -32.97 -6.00
CA GLN A 76 58.64 -32.98 -5.19
C GLN A 76 57.38 -32.65 -6.02
N VAL A 77 57.55 -31.92 -7.13
CA VAL A 77 56.44 -31.48 -8.00
C VAL A 77 56.55 -32.03 -9.43
N ASP A 78 57.77 -32.33 -9.91
CA ASP A 78 58.02 -32.90 -11.24
C ASP A 78 59.37 -33.65 -11.29
N ALA A 79 59.32 -34.98 -11.11
CA ALA A 79 60.51 -35.83 -11.06
C ALA A 79 61.25 -35.93 -12.41
N GLU A 80 60.53 -35.87 -13.53
CA GLU A 80 61.11 -35.93 -14.87
C GLU A 80 61.94 -34.69 -15.15
N LEU A 81 61.37 -33.50 -14.92
CA LEU A 81 62.09 -32.23 -15.09
C LEU A 81 63.31 -32.15 -14.17
N ALA A 82 63.16 -32.58 -12.91
CA ALA A 82 64.28 -32.66 -11.97
C ALA A 82 65.44 -33.51 -12.53
N GLY A 83 65.14 -34.65 -13.14
CA GLY A 83 66.13 -35.50 -13.82
C GLY A 83 66.86 -34.76 -14.95
N MET A 84 66.12 -34.05 -15.81
CA MET A 84 66.72 -33.30 -16.91
C MET A 84 67.68 -32.18 -16.42
N PHE A 85 67.29 -31.41 -15.40
CA PHE A 85 68.18 -30.37 -14.85
C PHE A 85 69.42 -30.98 -14.16
N LEU A 86 69.26 -32.13 -13.52
CA LEU A 86 70.36 -32.86 -12.87
C LEU A 86 71.38 -33.42 -13.88
N GLU A 87 70.91 -33.93 -15.03
CA GLU A 87 71.75 -34.44 -16.11
C GLU A 87 72.50 -33.33 -16.84
N ALA A 88 71.82 -32.21 -17.14
CA ALA A 88 72.40 -31.11 -17.89
C ALA A 88 73.52 -30.37 -17.14
N ARG A 89 73.47 -30.33 -15.80
CA ARG A 89 74.42 -29.62 -14.91
C ARG A 89 74.80 -28.22 -15.41
N PRO A 90 73.82 -27.33 -15.63
CA PRO A 90 74.10 -26.05 -16.27
C PRO A 90 74.88 -25.09 -15.36
N ARG A 91 75.73 -24.26 -15.97
CA ARG A 91 76.23 -23.03 -15.32
C ARG A 91 75.07 -22.05 -15.16
N LEU A 92 75.16 -21.18 -14.15
CA LEU A 92 74.13 -20.20 -13.86
C LEU A 92 74.75 -18.81 -13.77
N ALA A 93 74.20 -17.86 -14.53
CA ALA A 93 74.47 -16.43 -14.37
C ALA A 93 73.15 -15.70 -14.11
N VAL A 94 73.17 -14.73 -13.19
CA VAL A 94 72.02 -13.92 -12.81
C VAL A 94 72.40 -12.44 -12.90
N LEU A 95 71.70 -11.71 -13.77
CA LEU A 95 71.86 -10.28 -13.99
C LEU A 95 70.58 -9.59 -13.53
N ASP A 96 70.60 -9.04 -12.31
CA ASP A 96 69.47 -8.32 -11.72
C ASP A 96 69.77 -6.82 -11.73
N GLY A 97 69.00 -6.06 -12.51
CA GLY A 97 69.14 -4.61 -12.65
C GLY A 97 68.91 -3.80 -11.37
N GLU A 98 68.37 -4.41 -10.31
CA GLU A 98 68.24 -3.76 -8.99
C GLU A 98 69.42 -4.02 -8.06
N SER A 99 70.34 -4.90 -8.43
CA SER A 99 71.49 -5.28 -7.60
C SER A 99 72.81 -4.80 -8.20
N ASP A 100 73.47 -3.84 -7.53
CA ASP A 100 74.82 -3.40 -7.90
C ASP A 100 75.87 -4.54 -7.77
N GLU A 101 75.59 -5.58 -6.96
CA GLU A 101 76.45 -6.78 -6.83
C GLU A 101 76.32 -7.72 -8.06
N LEU A 102 75.14 -7.81 -8.68
CA LEU A 102 74.88 -8.68 -9.85
C LEU A 102 75.01 -7.94 -11.18
N CYS A 103 74.78 -6.62 -11.18
CA CYS A 103 74.91 -5.72 -12.33
C CYS A 103 75.77 -4.49 -11.98
N PRO A 104 77.08 -4.68 -11.68
CA PRO A 104 78.02 -3.59 -11.47
C PRO A 104 78.02 -2.62 -12.65
N ASN A 105 78.34 -1.36 -12.36
CA ASN A 105 78.33 -0.27 -13.33
C ASN A 105 79.56 0.62 -13.16
N PRO A 106 79.84 1.53 -14.11
CA PRO A 106 81.05 2.34 -14.06
C PRO A 106 81.13 3.30 -12.85
N GLU A 107 80.00 3.63 -12.21
CA GLU A 107 79.99 4.42 -10.96
C GLU A 107 80.20 3.56 -9.71
N LYS A 108 79.68 2.32 -9.74
CA LYS A 108 79.75 1.35 -8.65
C LYS A 108 80.28 0.02 -9.15
N PRO A 109 81.60 -0.06 -9.40
CA PRO A 109 82.20 -1.28 -9.88
C PRO A 109 82.37 -2.30 -8.74
N LEU A 110 82.28 -3.58 -9.07
CA LEU A 110 82.56 -4.67 -8.15
C LEU A 110 84.08 -4.88 -8.06
N ARG A 111 84.67 -4.46 -6.95
CA ARG A 111 86.11 -4.59 -6.69
C ARG A 111 86.41 -5.97 -6.09
N LEU A 112 87.14 -6.78 -6.83
CA LEU A 112 87.63 -8.09 -6.39
C LEU A 112 89.14 -8.02 -6.16
N SER A 113 89.72 -9.05 -5.54
CA SER A 113 91.14 -9.05 -5.15
C SER A 113 92.13 -8.87 -6.30
N HIS A 114 91.77 -9.25 -7.54
CA HIS A 114 92.70 -9.29 -8.68
C HIS A 114 92.24 -8.49 -9.92
N TYR A 115 90.97 -8.10 -9.97
CA TYR A 115 90.40 -7.30 -11.06
C TYR A 115 89.15 -6.58 -10.58
N THR A 116 88.69 -5.60 -11.34
CA THR A 116 87.50 -4.81 -11.02
C THR A 116 86.50 -4.98 -12.15
N VAL A 117 85.29 -5.43 -11.83
CA VAL A 117 84.21 -5.60 -12.80
C VAL A 117 83.39 -4.31 -12.86
N GLN A 118 83.33 -3.67 -14.01
CA GLN A 118 82.75 -2.32 -14.16
C GLN A 118 81.45 -2.29 -14.97
N THR A 119 81.05 -3.40 -15.57
CA THR A 119 79.91 -3.45 -16.51
C THR A 119 79.05 -4.70 -16.34
N VAL A 120 77.83 -4.66 -16.87
CA VAL A 120 76.91 -5.81 -16.88
C VAL A 120 77.47 -7.02 -17.66
N TRP A 121 78.21 -6.79 -18.75
CA TRP A 121 78.84 -7.87 -19.51
C TRP A 121 80.08 -8.43 -18.81
N GLY A 122 80.85 -7.58 -18.12
CA GLY A 122 81.91 -8.03 -17.22
C GLY A 122 81.37 -8.90 -16.09
N SER A 123 80.19 -8.56 -15.56
CA SER A 123 79.50 -9.39 -14.54
C SER A 123 79.12 -10.75 -15.07
N LEU A 124 78.58 -10.84 -16.29
CA LEU A 124 78.30 -12.12 -16.94
C LEU A 124 79.56 -12.98 -17.04
N ALA A 125 80.68 -12.41 -17.51
CA ALA A 125 81.93 -13.14 -17.62
C ALA A 125 82.51 -13.53 -16.25
N HIS A 126 82.40 -12.65 -15.26
CA HIS A 126 82.80 -12.92 -13.87
C HIS A 126 82.02 -14.11 -13.26
N GLN A 127 80.69 -14.08 -13.36
CA GLN A 127 79.82 -15.14 -12.80
C GLN A 127 80.04 -16.49 -13.48
N LEU A 128 80.40 -16.49 -14.77
CA LEU A 128 80.77 -17.72 -15.49
C LEU A 128 82.22 -18.18 -15.24
N GLY A 129 83.01 -17.44 -14.45
CA GLY A 129 84.41 -17.74 -14.13
C GLY A 129 85.39 -17.45 -15.26
N LEU A 130 84.99 -16.66 -16.26
CA LEU A 130 85.69 -16.44 -17.52
C LEU A 130 85.92 -14.93 -17.80
N TYR A 131 86.14 -14.13 -16.76
CA TYR A 131 86.34 -12.67 -16.89
C TYR A 131 87.42 -12.27 -17.92
N GLY A 132 88.47 -13.07 -18.07
CA GLY A 132 89.54 -12.83 -19.04
C GLY A 132 89.07 -12.71 -20.50
N GLU A 133 87.97 -13.35 -20.87
CA GLU A 133 87.43 -13.32 -22.24
C GLU A 133 86.78 -11.99 -22.61
N LEU A 134 86.27 -11.22 -21.63
CA LEU A 134 85.64 -9.91 -21.84
C LEU A 134 86.36 -8.78 -21.09
N ARG A 135 87.61 -8.98 -20.69
CA ARG A 135 88.37 -8.02 -19.87
C ARG A 135 88.56 -6.68 -20.58
N SER A 136 88.91 -6.69 -21.86
CA SER A 136 89.11 -5.46 -22.64
C SER A 136 87.82 -4.65 -22.75
N GLU A 137 86.71 -5.33 -23.03
CA GLU A 137 85.36 -4.79 -23.16
C GLU A 137 84.86 -4.18 -21.85
N ASP A 138 85.12 -4.84 -20.71
CA ASP A 138 84.76 -4.36 -19.38
C ASP A 138 85.60 -3.15 -18.96
N GLU A 139 86.93 -3.19 -19.13
CA GLU A 139 87.84 -2.09 -18.75
C GLU A 139 87.62 -0.83 -19.59
N LYS A 140 87.30 -0.98 -20.89
CA LYS A 140 87.05 0.15 -21.80
C LYS A 140 85.58 0.56 -21.88
N VAL A 141 84.68 -0.14 -21.17
CA VAL A 141 83.25 0.17 -21.09
C VAL A 141 82.58 0.26 -22.48
N TYR A 142 82.87 -0.69 -23.37
CA TYR A 142 82.15 -0.85 -24.64
C TYR A 142 81.49 -2.24 -24.73
N PRO A 143 80.27 -2.34 -25.29
CA PRO A 143 79.54 -3.60 -25.32
C PRO A 143 80.24 -4.64 -26.23
N PRO A 144 80.35 -5.91 -25.79
CA PRO A 144 80.95 -6.98 -26.58
C PRO A 144 80.12 -7.31 -27.81
N ALA A 145 80.79 -7.70 -28.90
CA ALA A 145 80.13 -8.27 -30.07
C ALA A 145 79.58 -9.68 -29.77
N ALA A 146 78.55 -10.11 -30.52
CA ALA A 146 77.92 -11.42 -30.33
C ALA A 146 78.91 -12.60 -30.40
N GLU A 147 79.96 -12.51 -31.22
CA GLU A 147 80.98 -13.56 -31.34
C GLU A 147 81.84 -13.71 -30.07
N ALA A 148 82.19 -12.60 -29.41
CA ALA A 148 82.92 -12.63 -28.15
C ALA A 148 82.06 -13.26 -27.03
N ILE A 149 80.76 -12.93 -27.00
CA ILE A 149 79.80 -13.55 -26.08
C ILE A 149 79.65 -15.05 -26.41
N ARG A 150 79.57 -15.44 -27.69
CA ARG A 150 79.46 -16.85 -28.09
C ARG A 150 80.67 -17.66 -27.64
N LYS A 151 81.88 -17.10 -27.76
CA LYS A 151 83.12 -17.69 -27.23
C LYS A 151 83.07 -17.86 -25.70
N LEU A 152 82.56 -16.86 -24.97
CA LEU A 152 82.35 -16.93 -23.52
C LEU A 152 81.38 -18.07 -23.12
N LEU A 153 80.30 -18.26 -23.88
CA LEU A 153 79.30 -19.30 -23.61
C LEU A 153 79.84 -20.69 -23.96
N GLY A 154 80.44 -20.87 -25.13
CA GLY A 154 80.95 -22.16 -25.60
C GLY A 154 79.86 -23.26 -25.66
N GLU A 155 80.27 -24.52 -25.51
CA GLU A 155 79.37 -25.68 -25.57
C GLU A 155 78.73 -26.08 -24.23
N ARG A 156 79.14 -25.46 -23.12
CA ARG A 156 78.64 -25.84 -21.79
C ARG A 156 77.19 -25.38 -21.60
N PRO A 157 76.27 -26.26 -21.15
CA PRO A 157 74.92 -25.85 -20.80
C PRO A 157 74.93 -24.69 -19.82
N THR A 158 74.20 -23.62 -20.14
CA THR A 158 74.23 -22.38 -19.35
C THR A 158 72.83 -21.80 -19.24
N VAL A 159 72.43 -21.38 -18.05
CA VAL A 159 71.21 -20.62 -17.80
C VAL A 159 71.60 -19.21 -17.44
N ILE A 160 71.05 -18.23 -18.16
CA ILE A 160 71.23 -16.81 -17.89
C ILE A 160 69.87 -16.23 -17.51
N LEU A 161 69.74 -15.75 -16.28
CA LEU A 161 68.55 -15.09 -15.78
C LEU A 161 68.79 -13.59 -15.77
N VAL A 162 67.93 -12.82 -16.44
CA VAL A 162 68.03 -11.37 -16.54
C VAL A 162 66.73 -10.74 -16.03
N ASP A 163 66.80 -9.99 -14.94
CA ASP A 163 65.66 -9.29 -14.33
C ASP A 163 65.88 -7.78 -14.32
N GLU A 164 64.80 -7.00 -14.49
CA GLU A 164 64.78 -5.51 -14.41
C GLU A 164 65.84 -4.75 -15.24
N ILE A 165 66.34 -5.36 -16.32
CA ILE A 165 67.44 -4.78 -17.11
C ILE A 165 67.04 -3.50 -17.88
N ALA A 166 65.77 -3.36 -18.27
CA ALA A 166 65.25 -2.16 -18.92
C ALA A 166 65.27 -0.95 -17.98
N LYS A 167 64.84 -1.18 -16.72
CA LYS A 167 64.92 -0.18 -15.64
C LYS A 167 66.37 0.17 -15.31
N TYR A 168 67.27 -0.81 -15.34
CA TYR A 168 68.69 -0.56 -15.16
C TYR A 168 69.27 0.32 -16.27
N ALA A 169 69.01 0.00 -17.54
CA ALA A 169 69.47 0.81 -18.68
C ALA A 169 68.94 2.25 -18.61
N SER A 170 67.66 2.43 -18.25
CA SER A 170 67.03 3.76 -18.20
C SER A 170 67.62 4.69 -17.15
N ARG A 171 68.10 4.15 -16.02
CA ARG A 171 68.84 4.93 -14.99
C ARG A 171 70.04 5.65 -15.58
N PHE A 172 70.68 5.05 -16.58
CA PHE A 172 71.88 5.61 -17.20
C PHE A 172 71.57 6.43 -18.45
N THR A 173 70.62 6.02 -19.30
CA THR A 173 70.24 6.80 -20.50
C THR A 173 69.66 8.18 -20.16
N GLY A 174 68.98 8.30 -19.01
CA GLY A 174 68.46 9.56 -18.47
C GLY A 174 69.47 10.40 -17.69
N SER A 175 70.72 9.94 -17.54
CA SER A 175 71.77 10.67 -16.82
C SER A 175 72.20 11.94 -17.58
N ARG A 176 72.65 12.96 -16.83
CA ARG A 176 73.27 14.18 -17.39
C ARG A 176 74.75 13.97 -17.77
N ASP A 177 75.35 12.87 -17.34
CA ASP A 177 76.72 12.49 -17.71
C ASP A 177 76.71 11.72 -19.04
N GLU A 178 77.38 12.26 -20.06
CA GLU A 178 77.48 11.68 -21.41
C GLU A 178 78.09 10.27 -21.41
N ARG A 179 79.06 10.00 -20.52
CA ARG A 179 79.71 8.69 -20.40
C ARG A 179 78.73 7.65 -19.88
N LEU A 180 77.94 8.00 -18.86
CA LEU A 180 76.90 7.13 -18.31
C LEU A 180 75.74 6.95 -19.30
N GLN A 181 75.35 8.00 -20.01
CA GLN A 181 74.38 7.89 -21.10
C GLN A 181 74.87 6.95 -22.22
N GLY A 182 76.17 7.01 -22.56
CA GLY A 182 76.83 6.06 -23.45
C GLY A 182 76.75 4.61 -22.95
N TYR A 183 77.04 4.38 -21.66
CA TYR A 183 76.91 3.07 -21.03
C TYR A 183 75.48 2.54 -21.09
N GLY A 184 74.46 3.37 -20.79
CA GLY A 184 73.05 2.98 -20.87
C GLY A 184 72.64 2.49 -22.27
N ARG A 185 73.11 3.16 -23.33
CA ARG A 185 72.95 2.69 -24.72
C ARG A 185 73.74 1.40 -24.99
N GLY A 186 74.93 1.28 -24.42
CA GLY A 186 75.77 0.08 -24.49
C GLY A 186 75.10 -1.15 -23.86
N VAL A 187 74.36 -0.99 -22.76
CA VAL A 187 73.58 -2.09 -22.13
C VAL A 187 72.54 -2.64 -23.11
N ILE A 188 71.82 -1.78 -23.83
CA ILE A 188 70.82 -2.21 -24.82
C ILE A 188 71.50 -3.00 -25.96
N ALA A 189 72.63 -2.50 -26.48
CA ALA A 189 73.42 -3.17 -27.52
C ALA A 189 74.02 -4.51 -27.04
N PHE A 190 74.39 -4.60 -25.76
CA PHE A 190 74.83 -5.85 -25.14
C PHE A 190 73.71 -6.88 -25.10
N ILE A 191 72.49 -6.50 -24.71
CA ILE A 191 71.34 -7.43 -24.69
C ILE A 191 71.01 -7.93 -26.10
N GLU A 192 71.09 -7.06 -27.12
CA GLU A 192 70.94 -7.48 -28.52
C GLU A 192 72.02 -8.49 -28.92
N SER A 193 73.28 -8.21 -28.57
CA SER A 193 74.41 -9.10 -28.88
C SER A 193 74.32 -10.42 -28.12
N LEU A 194 73.85 -10.41 -26.87
CA LEU A 194 73.63 -11.58 -26.04
C LEU A 194 72.53 -12.47 -26.60
N ALA A 195 71.39 -11.88 -27.01
CA ALA A 195 70.29 -12.61 -27.62
C ALA A 195 70.72 -13.33 -28.92
N LYS A 196 71.57 -12.68 -29.74
CA LYS A 196 72.16 -13.30 -30.94
C LYS A 196 73.20 -14.36 -30.61
N ALA A 197 73.99 -14.16 -29.56
CA ALA A 197 75.08 -15.07 -29.19
C ALA A 197 74.59 -16.41 -28.65
N VAL A 198 73.43 -16.44 -27.99
CA VAL A 198 72.86 -17.68 -27.45
C VAL A 198 72.28 -18.59 -28.53
N GLU A 199 71.93 -18.05 -29.70
CA GLU A 199 71.54 -18.86 -30.86
C GLU A 199 72.68 -19.82 -31.25
N GLY A 200 72.33 -21.09 -31.46
CA GLY A 200 73.31 -22.14 -31.79
C GLY A 200 74.12 -22.66 -30.59
N THR A 201 73.82 -22.24 -29.36
CA THR A 201 74.48 -22.73 -28.14
C THR A 201 73.51 -23.57 -27.27
N ARG A 202 74.05 -24.23 -26.24
CA ARG A 202 73.26 -24.90 -25.17
C ARG A 202 72.89 -23.93 -24.05
N THR A 203 72.60 -22.67 -24.40
CA THR A 203 72.30 -21.61 -23.44
C THR A 203 70.82 -21.23 -23.45
N ALA A 204 70.19 -21.23 -22.27
CA ALA A 204 68.85 -20.69 -22.08
C ALA A 204 68.95 -19.27 -21.48
N LEU A 205 68.52 -18.27 -22.23
CA LEU A 205 68.44 -16.88 -21.79
C LEU A 205 67.00 -16.54 -21.40
N LEU A 206 66.74 -16.39 -20.10
CA LEU A 206 65.46 -15.90 -19.60
C LEU A 206 65.60 -14.42 -19.26
N ILE A 207 64.79 -13.57 -19.89
CA ILE A 207 64.85 -12.12 -19.71
C ILE A 207 63.47 -11.56 -19.41
N THR A 208 63.31 -10.84 -18.29
CA THR A 208 62.06 -10.16 -17.97
C THR A 208 61.91 -8.90 -18.80
N LEU A 209 60.76 -8.74 -19.44
CA LEU A 209 60.40 -7.49 -20.11
C LEU A 209 59.29 -6.80 -19.31
N PRO A 210 59.39 -5.47 -19.04
CA PRO A 210 58.37 -4.68 -18.36
C PRO A 210 57.20 -4.35 -19.31
N LEU A 211 56.67 -5.40 -19.94
CA LEU A 211 55.61 -5.37 -20.94
C LEU A 211 54.43 -6.20 -20.45
N GLU A 212 53.25 -5.61 -20.47
CA GLU A 212 51.95 -6.29 -20.37
C GLU A 212 51.30 -6.34 -21.75
N VAL A 213 50.91 -7.53 -22.21
CA VAL A 213 50.13 -7.70 -23.43
C VAL A 213 48.65 -7.89 -23.04
N ARG A 214 47.76 -7.02 -23.53
CA ARG A 214 46.31 -7.08 -23.30
C ARG A 214 45.58 -7.07 -24.64
N ALA A 215 44.87 -8.15 -24.99
CA ALA A 215 44.04 -8.22 -26.19
C ALA A 215 44.74 -7.79 -27.51
N GLY A 216 46.07 -7.97 -27.59
CA GLY A 216 46.89 -7.53 -28.73
C GLY A 216 47.58 -6.17 -28.55
N GLU A 217 47.23 -5.38 -27.54
CA GLU A 217 47.90 -4.13 -27.19
C GLU A 217 49.05 -4.34 -26.21
N GLU A 218 50.17 -3.70 -26.48
CA GLU A 218 51.38 -3.73 -25.65
C GLU A 218 51.44 -2.50 -24.75
N ARG A 219 51.40 -2.71 -23.43
CA ARG A 219 51.54 -1.64 -22.44
C ARG A 219 52.87 -1.76 -21.71
N TYR A 220 53.69 -0.73 -21.83
CA TYR A 220 54.98 -0.60 -21.17
C TYR A 220 54.87 0.23 -19.89
N VAL A 221 55.85 0.10 -19.00
CA VAL A 221 56.00 1.02 -17.87
C VAL A 221 56.48 2.38 -18.39
N GLU A 222 55.65 3.42 -18.25
CA GLU A 222 55.86 4.76 -18.84
C GLU A 222 57.25 5.35 -18.54
N ALA A 223 57.76 5.14 -17.32
CA ALA A 223 59.03 5.72 -16.87
C ALA A 223 60.27 5.27 -17.67
N TYR A 224 60.20 4.13 -18.38
CA TYR A 224 61.32 3.58 -19.16
C TYR A 224 60.83 2.81 -20.40
N GLU A 225 59.72 3.29 -20.97
CA GLU A 225 59.06 2.69 -22.12
C GLU A 225 59.98 2.59 -23.33
N ARG A 226 60.80 3.62 -23.57
CA ARG A 226 61.72 3.66 -24.71
C ARG A 226 62.74 2.52 -24.65
N GLU A 227 63.43 2.37 -23.52
CA GLU A 227 64.43 1.32 -23.30
C GLU A 227 63.78 -0.06 -23.32
N ALA A 228 62.60 -0.19 -22.71
CA ALA A 228 61.83 -1.43 -22.74
C ALA A 228 61.44 -1.87 -24.16
N ARG A 229 60.96 -0.94 -25.00
CA ARG A 229 60.66 -1.18 -26.42
C ARG A 229 61.92 -1.60 -27.19
N MET A 230 63.05 -0.91 -26.99
CA MET A 230 64.31 -1.24 -27.66
C MET A 230 64.83 -2.64 -27.29
N ILE A 231 64.77 -3.01 -26.01
CA ILE A 231 65.17 -4.35 -25.56
C ILE A 231 64.18 -5.41 -26.07
N ARG A 232 62.87 -5.11 -26.09
CA ARG A 232 61.85 -5.98 -26.68
C ARG A 232 62.08 -6.18 -28.17
N ASP A 233 62.42 -5.14 -28.93
CA ASP A 233 62.72 -5.25 -30.36
C ASP A 233 64.00 -6.06 -30.60
N ALA A 234 65.03 -5.87 -29.77
CA ALA A 234 66.28 -6.60 -29.84
C ALA A 234 66.09 -8.11 -29.60
N VAL A 235 65.22 -8.48 -28.67
CA VAL A 235 64.92 -9.88 -28.32
C VAL A 235 63.83 -10.49 -29.21
N GLY A 236 62.83 -9.70 -29.62
CA GLY A 236 61.64 -10.14 -30.35
C GLY A 236 61.90 -10.53 -31.80
N ARG A 237 62.98 -10.05 -32.42
CA ARG A 237 63.44 -10.52 -33.74
C ARG A 237 63.88 -11.99 -33.75
N ILE A 238 64.10 -12.58 -32.57
CA ILE A 238 64.70 -13.91 -32.37
C ILE A 238 63.69 -14.91 -31.77
N ALA A 239 62.69 -14.46 -31.02
CA ALA A 239 61.72 -15.33 -30.35
C ALA A 239 60.36 -15.37 -31.07
N ALA A 240 59.94 -16.55 -31.57
CA ALA A 240 58.79 -16.67 -32.47
C ALA A 240 57.41 -16.90 -31.81
N HIS A 241 57.31 -17.27 -30.52
CA HIS A 241 56.02 -17.65 -29.91
C HIS A 241 55.79 -17.08 -28.50
N TYR A 242 54.53 -16.69 -28.27
CA TYR A 242 54.00 -16.12 -27.04
C TYR A 242 53.10 -17.13 -26.35
N ASP A 243 53.42 -17.54 -25.12
CA ASP A 243 52.51 -18.35 -24.32
C ASP A 243 51.42 -17.49 -23.70
N VAL A 244 50.20 -18.02 -23.69
CA VAL A 244 48.91 -17.38 -23.39
C VAL A 244 48.57 -17.52 -21.89
N PRO A 245 47.61 -16.73 -21.35
CA PRO A 245 47.39 -16.49 -19.92
C PRO A 245 47.09 -17.76 -19.06
N LEU A 246 47.51 -17.78 -17.78
CA LEU A 246 46.91 -18.58 -16.69
C LEU A 246 45.38 -18.45 -16.71
N ALA A 247 44.66 -19.56 -16.60
CA ALA A 247 43.20 -19.59 -16.60
C ALA A 247 42.63 -19.18 -15.22
N PRO A 248 41.34 -18.78 -15.10
CA PRO A 248 40.70 -18.54 -13.80
C PRO A 248 40.85 -19.71 -12.81
N GLU A 249 40.88 -20.94 -13.32
CA GLU A 249 41.12 -22.17 -12.56
C GLU A 249 42.51 -22.17 -11.88
N ASP A 250 43.53 -21.63 -12.54
CA ASP A 250 44.87 -21.50 -11.94
C ASP A 250 44.86 -20.51 -10.77
N VAL A 251 44.02 -19.47 -10.84
CA VAL A 251 43.88 -18.48 -9.76
C VAL A 251 43.29 -19.15 -8.51
N VAL A 252 42.29 -20.03 -8.66
CA VAL A 252 41.72 -20.81 -7.56
C VAL A 252 42.82 -21.58 -6.83
N HIS A 253 43.62 -22.35 -7.56
CA HIS A 253 44.65 -23.19 -6.98
C HIS A 253 45.74 -22.36 -6.28
N VAL A 254 46.11 -21.21 -6.85
CA VAL A 254 47.05 -20.27 -6.22
C VAL A 254 46.48 -19.72 -4.91
N LEU A 255 45.22 -19.25 -4.91
CA LEU A 255 44.58 -18.73 -3.72
C LEU A 255 44.45 -19.81 -2.64
N ARG A 256 44.01 -21.02 -3.01
CA ARG A 256 43.85 -22.17 -2.10
C ARG A 256 45.17 -22.49 -1.39
N ARG A 257 46.27 -22.70 -2.15
CA ARG A 257 47.59 -23.05 -1.58
C ARG A 257 48.25 -21.93 -0.77
N ARG A 258 48.01 -20.67 -1.12
CA ARG A 258 48.69 -19.52 -0.49
C ARG A 258 47.94 -18.98 0.72
N ILE A 259 46.64 -19.26 0.86
CA ILE A 259 45.79 -18.71 1.92
C ILE A 259 45.46 -19.77 2.97
N PHE A 260 45.23 -21.02 2.56
CA PHE A 260 44.83 -22.10 3.45
C PHE A 260 45.94 -23.13 3.59
N GLU A 261 46.20 -23.57 4.82
CA GLU A 261 47.14 -24.64 5.12
C GLU A 261 46.56 -26.01 4.73
N HIS A 262 45.27 -26.22 5.02
CA HIS A 262 44.54 -27.43 4.68
C HIS A 262 43.11 -27.09 4.24
N VAL A 263 42.59 -27.84 3.27
CA VAL A 263 41.18 -27.78 2.82
C VAL A 263 40.66 -29.21 2.78
N ASP A 264 39.60 -29.47 3.53
CA ASP A 264 39.00 -30.80 3.61
C ASP A 264 38.19 -31.11 2.34
N ALA A 265 38.65 -32.10 1.58
CA ALA A 265 38.02 -32.53 0.34
C ALA A 265 36.67 -33.24 0.56
N ALA A 266 36.48 -33.92 1.70
CA ALA A 266 35.23 -34.58 2.02
C ALA A 266 34.15 -33.55 2.36
N ALA A 267 34.49 -32.54 3.16
CA ALA A 267 33.59 -31.42 3.45
C ALA A 267 33.20 -30.65 2.17
N ALA A 268 34.16 -30.41 1.26
CA ALA A 268 33.89 -29.78 -0.03
C ALA A 268 32.93 -30.60 -0.90
N ALA A 269 33.09 -31.93 -0.93
CA ALA A 269 32.20 -32.83 -1.68
C ALA A 269 30.78 -32.89 -1.08
N GLU A 270 30.65 -32.81 0.26
CA GLU A 270 29.37 -32.72 0.94
C GLU A 270 28.65 -31.40 0.60
N LEU A 271 29.35 -30.26 0.69
CA LEU A 271 28.81 -28.96 0.32
C LEU A 271 28.37 -28.93 -1.15
N ARG A 272 29.16 -29.49 -2.06
CA ARG A 272 28.76 -29.64 -3.47
C ARG A 272 27.42 -30.37 -3.58
N SER A 273 27.27 -31.51 -2.89
CA SER A 273 26.09 -32.36 -3.00
C SER A 273 24.84 -31.63 -2.50
N ARG A 274 24.97 -30.92 -1.37
CA ARG A 274 23.91 -30.10 -0.77
C ARG A 274 23.47 -28.96 -1.68
N TYR A 275 24.41 -28.20 -2.22
CA TYR A 275 24.09 -27.08 -3.11
C TYR A 275 23.56 -27.55 -4.47
N LEU A 276 24.07 -28.66 -5.00
CA LEU A 276 23.55 -29.28 -6.22
C LEU A 276 22.08 -29.70 -6.04
N GLU A 277 21.70 -30.24 -4.88
CA GLU A 277 20.32 -30.57 -4.56
C GLU A 277 19.42 -29.33 -4.57
N VAL A 278 19.83 -28.26 -3.87
CA VAL A 278 19.06 -27.00 -3.82
C VAL A 278 18.90 -26.37 -5.21
N TYR A 279 19.98 -26.27 -5.98
CA TYR A 279 19.92 -25.68 -7.32
C TYR A 279 19.10 -26.52 -8.30
N SER A 280 19.04 -27.85 -8.09
CA SER A 280 18.23 -28.75 -8.91
C SER A 280 16.75 -28.69 -8.54
N SER A 281 16.41 -28.56 -7.25
CA SER A 281 15.02 -28.48 -6.79
C SER A 281 14.38 -27.12 -7.09
N GLU A 282 15.16 -26.03 -7.07
CA GLU A 282 14.71 -24.65 -7.27
C GLU A 282 15.12 -24.09 -8.65
N GLN A 283 14.98 -24.90 -9.70
CA GLN A 283 15.48 -24.57 -11.04
C GLN A 283 14.87 -23.30 -11.65
N GLU A 284 13.66 -22.90 -11.24
CA GLU A 284 13.03 -21.64 -11.67
C GLU A 284 13.75 -20.38 -11.13
N VAL A 285 14.48 -20.51 -10.02
CA VAL A 285 15.23 -19.41 -9.41
C VAL A 285 16.65 -19.34 -9.96
N PHE A 286 17.32 -20.50 -10.07
CA PHE A 286 18.75 -20.59 -10.39
C PHE A 286 19.07 -20.89 -11.86
N GLY A 287 18.10 -21.41 -12.62
CA GLY A 287 18.31 -21.81 -14.01
C GLY A 287 19.15 -23.07 -14.20
N LYS A 288 19.30 -23.49 -15.46
CA LYS A 288 20.09 -24.71 -15.83
C LYS A 288 21.59 -24.52 -15.63
N ALA A 289 22.10 -23.32 -15.91
CA ALA A 289 23.53 -23.04 -15.84
C ALA A 289 24.08 -23.16 -14.41
N ALA A 290 23.28 -22.83 -13.38
CA ALA A 290 23.68 -23.01 -11.99
C ALA A 290 23.94 -24.48 -11.65
N VAL A 291 23.07 -25.39 -12.12
CA VAL A 291 23.22 -26.84 -11.89
C VAL A 291 24.49 -27.37 -12.55
N GLU A 292 24.77 -26.96 -13.79
CA GLU A 292 25.99 -27.36 -14.52
C GLU A 292 27.27 -26.88 -13.80
N ARG A 293 27.24 -25.66 -13.25
CA ARG A 293 28.34 -25.09 -12.48
C ARG A 293 28.48 -25.73 -11.10
N ALA A 294 27.36 -26.13 -10.49
CA ALA A 294 27.30 -26.72 -9.16
C ALA A 294 28.09 -28.03 -9.08
N VAL A 295 28.13 -28.81 -10.16
CA VAL A 295 28.88 -30.09 -10.25
C VAL A 295 30.37 -29.90 -9.96
N ARG A 296 30.92 -28.70 -10.20
CA ARG A 296 32.35 -28.40 -10.00
C ARG A 296 32.63 -27.60 -8.73
N LEU A 297 31.66 -27.39 -7.82
CA LEU A 297 31.85 -26.53 -6.64
C LEU A 297 33.04 -26.95 -5.75
N ASP A 298 33.30 -28.25 -5.63
CA ASP A 298 34.43 -28.78 -4.85
C ASP A 298 35.80 -28.42 -5.45
N GLU A 299 35.88 -28.23 -6.78
CA GLU A 299 37.08 -27.73 -7.44
C GLU A 299 37.42 -26.28 -7.03
N TYR A 300 36.41 -25.49 -6.61
CA TYR A 300 36.56 -24.09 -6.23
C TYR A 300 36.66 -23.86 -4.71
N ALA A 301 36.21 -24.82 -3.89
CA ALA A 301 36.21 -24.72 -2.42
C ALA A 301 37.58 -24.27 -1.84
N PRO A 302 37.64 -23.46 -0.78
CA PRO A 302 36.53 -22.87 -0.03
C PRO A 302 35.94 -21.61 -0.69
N PHE A 303 36.24 -21.33 -1.96
CA PHE A 303 35.68 -20.20 -2.68
C PHE A 303 34.46 -20.61 -3.51
N HIS A 304 33.49 -19.71 -3.65
CA HIS A 304 32.44 -19.88 -4.64
C HIS A 304 32.96 -19.53 -6.05
N PRO A 305 32.55 -20.22 -7.12
CA PRO A 305 33.00 -19.91 -8.48
C PRO A 305 32.80 -18.44 -8.86
N SER A 306 31.64 -17.86 -8.49
CA SER A 306 31.34 -16.45 -8.75
C SER A 306 32.29 -15.49 -8.04
N TYR A 307 32.84 -15.85 -6.87
CA TYR A 307 33.83 -15.01 -6.17
C TYR A 307 35.12 -14.95 -6.97
N VAL A 308 35.58 -16.10 -7.47
CA VAL A 308 36.80 -16.20 -8.27
C VAL A 308 36.64 -15.45 -9.57
N GLU A 309 35.49 -15.57 -10.24
CA GLU A 309 35.16 -14.82 -11.45
C GLU A 309 35.18 -13.31 -11.17
N ALA A 310 34.46 -12.84 -10.14
CA ALA A 310 34.45 -11.43 -9.77
C ALA A 310 35.86 -10.91 -9.47
N LEU A 311 36.63 -11.64 -8.66
CA LEU A 311 38.00 -11.30 -8.34
C LEU A 311 38.90 -11.27 -9.58
N TYR A 312 38.75 -12.23 -10.48
CA TYR A 312 39.50 -12.30 -11.73
C TYR A 312 39.21 -11.07 -12.60
N ASP A 313 37.95 -10.72 -12.80
CA ASP A 313 37.56 -9.50 -13.54
C ASP A 313 38.13 -8.24 -12.88
N ILE A 314 38.05 -8.15 -11.55
CA ILE A 314 38.59 -7.02 -10.79
C ILE A 314 40.08 -6.83 -11.07
N VAL A 315 40.88 -7.88 -10.88
CA VAL A 315 42.34 -7.75 -10.95
C VAL A 315 42.88 -7.72 -12.38
N THR A 316 42.08 -8.13 -13.37
CA THR A 316 42.46 -8.07 -14.78
C THR A 316 42.06 -6.76 -15.45
N ARG A 317 40.91 -6.20 -15.09
CA ARG A 317 40.37 -4.96 -15.69
C ARG A 317 40.81 -3.70 -14.96
N HIS A 318 41.08 -3.77 -13.65
CA HIS A 318 41.55 -2.60 -12.92
C HIS A 318 42.98 -2.21 -13.34
N PRO A 319 43.23 -0.99 -13.84
CA PRO A 319 44.50 -0.63 -14.46
C PRO A 319 45.67 -0.60 -13.46
N ASN A 320 45.40 -0.25 -12.20
CA ASN A 320 46.44 -0.10 -11.17
C ASN A 320 46.63 -1.35 -10.28
N LEU A 321 45.90 -2.45 -10.51
CA LEU A 321 46.05 -3.68 -9.73
C LEU A 321 47.01 -4.65 -10.41
N GLN A 322 47.90 -5.23 -9.62
CA GLN A 322 48.80 -6.30 -10.00
C GLN A 322 48.14 -7.65 -9.81
N ARG A 323 47.50 -8.14 -10.88
CA ARG A 323 46.74 -9.40 -11.00
C ARG A 323 46.84 -10.37 -9.81
N THR A 324 47.83 -11.26 -9.80
CA THR A 324 47.91 -12.35 -8.80
C THR A 324 48.26 -11.84 -7.40
N ARG A 325 49.07 -10.78 -7.29
CA ARG A 325 49.46 -10.21 -5.99
C ARG A 325 48.29 -9.54 -5.30
N ASP A 326 47.53 -8.73 -6.04
CA ASP A 326 46.39 -8.01 -5.48
C ASP A 326 45.18 -8.94 -5.32
N ALA A 327 45.01 -9.98 -6.13
CA ALA A 327 44.04 -11.06 -5.86
C ALA A 327 44.29 -11.71 -4.49
N LEU A 328 45.55 -12.05 -4.19
CA LEU A 328 45.94 -12.58 -2.88
C LEU A 328 45.72 -11.55 -1.75
N ARG A 329 46.06 -10.28 -1.96
CA ARG A 329 45.87 -9.23 -0.94
C ARG A 329 44.39 -8.98 -0.63
N ILE A 330 43.55 -8.88 -1.65
CA ILE A 330 42.08 -8.74 -1.53
C ILE A 330 41.53 -9.94 -0.75
N THR A 331 41.83 -11.15 -1.21
CA THR A 331 41.26 -12.37 -0.63
C THR A 331 41.73 -12.59 0.81
N ARG A 332 43.00 -12.32 1.13
CA ARG A 332 43.48 -12.37 2.52
C ARG A 332 42.75 -11.37 3.42
N ALA A 333 42.41 -10.19 2.90
CA ALA A 333 41.67 -9.19 3.66
C ALA A 333 40.22 -9.67 3.93
N VAL A 334 39.56 -10.25 2.93
CA VAL A 334 38.21 -10.84 3.07
C VAL A 334 38.21 -11.99 4.06
N VAL A 335 39.08 -12.98 3.90
CA VAL A 335 39.16 -14.15 4.80
C VAL A 335 39.48 -13.74 6.23
N ARG A 336 40.38 -12.76 6.42
CA ARG A 336 40.65 -12.21 7.76
C ARG A 336 39.44 -11.49 8.35
N GLY A 337 38.62 -10.85 7.52
CA GLY A 337 37.39 -10.22 7.96
C GLY A 337 36.34 -11.23 8.41
N ILE A 338 36.15 -12.32 7.65
CA ILE A 338 35.29 -13.47 8.04
C ILE A 338 35.74 -14.03 9.40
N LEU A 339 37.04 -14.33 9.55
CA LEU A 339 37.58 -14.86 10.80
C LEU A 339 37.42 -13.92 12.00
N ARG A 340 37.30 -12.61 11.78
CA ARG A 340 37.11 -11.60 12.83
C ARG A 340 35.65 -11.39 13.19
N SER A 341 34.71 -11.57 12.26
CA SER A 341 33.29 -11.44 12.54
C SER A 341 32.75 -12.63 13.34
N GLY A 342 33.41 -13.78 13.25
CA GLY A 342 32.92 -15.04 13.82
C GLY A 342 31.84 -15.70 12.97
N ASP A 343 31.61 -15.20 11.75
CA ASP A 343 30.73 -15.83 10.77
C ASP A 343 31.38 -17.13 10.25
N ASP A 344 30.55 -18.14 9.98
CA ASP A 344 30.97 -19.45 9.46
C ASP A 344 30.29 -19.76 8.11
N PRO A 345 30.65 -19.04 7.04
CA PRO A 345 30.03 -19.21 5.73
C PRO A 345 30.51 -20.50 5.04
N ASP A 346 29.62 -21.18 4.31
CA ASP A 346 29.95 -22.40 3.57
C ASP A 346 31.01 -22.16 2.46
N PHE A 347 30.98 -20.96 1.85
CA PHE A 347 31.95 -20.51 0.85
C PHE A 347 32.32 -19.04 1.02
N VAL A 348 33.49 -18.65 0.51
CA VAL A 348 33.80 -17.24 0.27
C VAL A 348 33.04 -16.75 -0.97
N MET A 349 32.07 -15.85 -0.76
CA MET A 349 31.14 -15.34 -1.77
C MET A 349 31.54 -13.95 -2.31
N PRO A 350 31.07 -13.51 -3.50
CA PRO A 350 31.33 -12.16 -4.04
C PRO A 350 30.94 -11.03 -3.08
N TRP A 351 29.79 -11.12 -2.44
CA TRP A 351 29.29 -10.10 -1.51
C TRP A 351 30.15 -9.94 -0.24
N HIS A 352 30.98 -10.95 0.08
CA HIS A 352 31.97 -10.84 1.17
C HIS A 352 33.04 -9.77 0.90
N LEU A 353 33.29 -9.41 -0.37
CA LEU A 353 34.22 -8.34 -0.71
C LEU A 353 33.79 -7.01 -0.07
N LEU A 354 32.51 -6.69 -0.07
CA LEU A 354 32.02 -5.41 0.44
C LEU A 354 31.53 -5.50 1.89
N ARG A 355 31.13 -6.68 2.35
CA ARG A 355 30.72 -6.88 3.75
C ARG A 355 31.90 -6.80 4.73
N TYR A 356 33.06 -7.36 4.36
CA TYR A 356 34.19 -7.51 5.29
C TYR A 356 35.39 -6.62 5.01
N LEU A 357 35.40 -5.91 3.88
CA LEU A 357 36.39 -4.86 3.66
C LEU A 357 35.87 -3.56 4.26
N GLU A 358 36.68 -2.96 5.13
CA GLU A 358 36.44 -1.60 5.63
C GLU A 358 36.23 -0.63 4.46
N PRO A 359 35.36 0.40 4.60
CA PRO A 359 35.09 1.37 3.53
C PRO A 359 36.36 1.99 2.93
N GLN A 360 37.34 2.34 3.78
CA GLN A 360 38.61 2.91 3.30
C GLN A 360 39.44 1.91 2.48
N ARG A 361 39.29 0.60 2.73
CA ARG A 361 39.91 -0.46 1.93
C ARG A 361 39.16 -0.70 0.64
N VAL A 362 37.83 -0.62 0.63
CA VAL A 362 37.05 -0.67 -0.62
C VAL A 362 37.48 0.48 -1.54
N GLU A 363 37.53 1.70 -1.01
CA GLU A 363 37.98 2.88 -1.76
C GLU A 363 39.44 2.76 -2.23
N GLY A 364 40.37 2.46 -1.31
CA GLY A 364 41.80 2.46 -1.64
C GLY A 364 42.24 1.28 -2.51
N LEU A 365 41.63 0.10 -2.33
CA LEU A 365 42.12 -1.16 -2.90
C LEU A 365 41.20 -1.77 -3.97
N LEU A 366 39.89 -1.47 -3.98
CA LEU A 366 39.00 -1.88 -5.08
C LEU A 366 38.74 -0.75 -6.08
N LEU A 367 38.47 0.48 -5.63
CA LEU A 367 38.18 1.60 -6.55
C LEU A 367 39.44 2.30 -7.06
N GLY A 368 40.36 2.62 -6.14
CA GLY A 368 41.53 3.45 -6.40
C GLY A 368 41.18 4.78 -7.07
N GLN A 369 42.14 5.37 -7.79
CA GLN A 369 41.88 6.55 -8.62
C GLN A 369 41.10 6.22 -9.91
N ALA A 370 41.15 4.97 -10.37
CA ALA A 370 40.59 4.58 -11.66
C ALA A 370 39.06 4.49 -11.64
N PHE A 371 38.46 4.10 -10.51
CA PHE A 371 37.01 3.95 -10.34
C PHE A 371 36.47 4.81 -9.19
N SER A 372 37.17 5.89 -8.81
CA SER A 372 36.76 6.78 -7.71
C SER A 372 35.36 7.37 -7.89
N TYR A 373 34.91 7.50 -9.14
CA TYR A 373 33.56 7.97 -9.48
C TYR A 373 32.45 6.98 -9.07
N PHE A 374 32.76 5.73 -8.70
CA PHE A 374 31.81 4.80 -8.08
C PHE A 374 31.66 5.00 -6.56
N LYS A 375 32.38 5.94 -5.94
CA LYS A 375 32.26 6.23 -4.51
C LYS A 375 30.82 6.54 -4.07
N PRO A 376 30.02 7.37 -4.79
CA PRO A 376 28.61 7.59 -4.43
C PRO A 376 27.76 6.31 -4.42
N VAL A 377 28.06 5.35 -5.30
CA VAL A 377 27.39 4.04 -5.33
C VAL A 377 27.66 3.27 -4.05
N VAL A 378 28.93 3.23 -3.62
CA VAL A 378 29.31 2.56 -2.39
C VAL A 378 28.66 3.23 -1.19
N ASP A 379 28.77 4.55 -1.09
CA ASP A 379 28.31 5.32 0.09
C ASP A 379 26.78 5.33 0.21
N LYS A 380 26.05 5.66 -0.86
CA LYS A 380 24.59 5.86 -0.82
C LYS A 380 23.80 4.56 -1.03
N ASP A 381 24.22 3.69 -1.94
CA ASP A 381 23.48 2.46 -2.22
C ASP A 381 23.98 1.29 -1.36
N LEU A 382 25.27 0.94 -1.41
CA LEU A 382 25.77 -0.30 -0.80
C LEU A 382 25.84 -0.23 0.73
N LEU A 383 26.32 0.90 1.28
CA LEU A 383 26.51 1.08 2.72
C LEU A 383 25.28 1.65 3.45
N ASP A 384 24.43 2.43 2.77
CA ASP A 384 23.25 3.07 3.38
C ASP A 384 21.92 2.41 2.97
N ARG A 385 21.47 2.61 1.72
CA ARG A 385 20.12 2.16 1.29
C ARG A 385 19.95 0.64 1.34
N ALA A 386 20.89 -0.12 0.78
CA ALA A 386 20.80 -1.58 0.74
C ALA A 386 20.83 -2.19 2.15
N ALA A 387 21.61 -1.60 3.07
CA ALA A 387 21.66 -2.02 4.47
C ALA A 387 20.31 -1.81 5.18
N LYS A 388 19.61 -0.70 4.90
CA LYS A 388 18.25 -0.43 5.45
C LYS A 388 17.18 -1.36 4.90
N LEU A 389 17.36 -1.89 3.68
CA LEU A 389 16.41 -2.78 3.01
C LEU A 389 16.57 -4.26 3.41
N GLY A 390 17.69 -4.62 4.04
CA GLY A 390 17.92 -5.93 4.65
C GLY A 390 19.12 -6.71 4.07
N PRO A 391 19.53 -7.81 4.73
CA PRO A 391 20.77 -8.51 4.42
C PRO A 391 20.81 -9.13 3.01
N LEU A 392 19.67 -9.60 2.48
CA LEU A 392 19.60 -10.13 1.12
C LEU A 392 19.81 -9.04 0.07
N VAL A 393 19.14 -7.88 0.24
CA VAL A 393 19.28 -6.74 -0.69
C VAL A 393 20.72 -6.24 -0.68
N GLN A 394 21.35 -6.16 0.50
CA GLN A 394 22.75 -5.80 0.63
C GLN A 394 23.68 -6.81 -0.07
N ALA A 395 23.46 -8.11 0.09
CA ALA A 395 24.26 -9.13 -0.58
C ALA A 395 24.08 -9.10 -2.10
N VAL A 396 22.84 -8.92 -2.59
CA VAL A 396 22.54 -8.74 -4.02
C VAL A 396 23.28 -7.52 -4.58
N ALA A 397 23.13 -6.36 -3.94
CA ALA A 397 23.77 -5.12 -4.37
C ALA A 397 25.29 -5.27 -4.40
N ALA A 398 25.88 -5.85 -3.36
CA ALA A 398 27.32 -6.07 -3.26
C ALA A 398 27.85 -7.03 -4.35
N SER A 399 27.13 -8.12 -4.59
CA SER A 399 27.47 -9.11 -5.62
C SER A 399 27.42 -8.50 -7.03
N VAL A 400 26.32 -7.82 -7.38
CA VAL A 400 26.18 -7.15 -8.68
C VAL A 400 27.25 -6.07 -8.85
N PHE A 401 27.50 -5.27 -7.82
CA PHE A 401 28.56 -4.27 -7.84
C PHE A 401 29.92 -4.90 -8.12
N ALA A 402 30.33 -5.90 -7.32
CA ALA A 402 31.62 -6.57 -7.45
C ALA A 402 31.87 -7.14 -8.85
N ARG A 403 30.80 -7.59 -9.53
CA ARG A 403 30.88 -8.11 -10.90
C ARG A 403 30.93 -7.04 -11.98
N THR A 404 30.37 -5.85 -11.73
CA THR A 404 30.08 -4.88 -12.80
C THR A 404 30.87 -3.57 -12.74
N TYR A 405 31.36 -3.13 -11.58
CA TYR A 405 31.99 -1.79 -11.46
C TYR A 405 33.23 -1.62 -12.35
N VAL A 406 34.00 -2.70 -12.57
CA VAL A 406 35.21 -2.67 -13.41
C VAL A 406 34.95 -2.51 -14.91
N TYR A 407 33.68 -2.54 -15.32
CA TYR A 407 33.25 -2.23 -16.68
C TYR A 407 33.00 -0.73 -16.88
N GLY A 408 33.21 0.08 -15.84
CA GLY A 408 33.21 1.53 -15.94
C GLY A 408 31.81 2.11 -16.19
N LEU A 409 31.72 3.11 -17.07
CA LEU A 409 30.49 3.86 -17.35
C LEU A 409 29.61 3.18 -18.40
N ALA A 410 29.38 1.87 -18.26
CA ALA A 410 28.56 1.12 -19.20
C ALA A 410 27.13 1.65 -19.24
N THR A 411 26.71 2.14 -20.41
CA THR A 411 25.35 2.67 -20.67
C THR A 411 24.42 1.63 -21.26
N ARG A 412 24.96 0.47 -21.67
CA ARG A 412 24.22 -0.67 -22.23
C ARG A 412 24.56 -1.94 -21.46
N PRO A 413 23.63 -2.90 -21.40
CA PRO A 413 23.91 -4.19 -20.77
C PRO A 413 24.97 -4.94 -21.57
N GLU A 414 26.08 -5.29 -20.93
CA GLU A 414 27.06 -6.20 -21.50
C GLU A 414 26.65 -7.65 -21.25
N ARG A 415 27.04 -8.56 -22.14
CA ARG A 415 26.75 -10.01 -22.00
C ARG A 415 27.27 -10.62 -20.71
N VAL A 416 28.31 -10.01 -20.13
CA VAL A 416 28.97 -10.42 -18.89
C VAL A 416 28.25 -9.92 -17.63
N PHE A 417 27.30 -8.99 -17.74
CA PHE A 417 26.53 -8.50 -16.59
C PHE A 417 25.57 -9.58 -16.10
N PRO A 418 25.40 -9.73 -14.79
CA PRO A 418 24.60 -10.82 -14.23
C PRO A 418 23.12 -10.70 -14.65
N SER A 419 22.54 -11.81 -15.06
CA SER A 419 21.09 -11.99 -15.17
C SER A 419 20.47 -12.29 -13.79
N ARG A 420 19.14 -12.38 -13.72
CA ARG A 420 18.43 -12.80 -12.49
C ARG A 420 18.94 -14.14 -11.94
N GLU A 421 19.14 -15.13 -12.79
CA GLU A 421 19.65 -16.45 -12.42
C GLU A 421 21.11 -16.38 -11.92
N ASP A 422 21.94 -15.56 -12.59
CA ASP A 422 23.34 -15.33 -12.17
C ASP A 422 23.41 -14.66 -10.79
N VAL A 423 22.53 -13.69 -10.51
CA VAL A 423 22.45 -13.03 -9.20
C VAL A 423 22.04 -14.03 -8.12
N ALA A 424 21.04 -14.88 -8.39
CA ALA A 424 20.63 -15.90 -7.43
C ALA A 424 21.80 -16.85 -7.11
N PHE A 425 22.51 -17.34 -8.13
CA PHE A 425 23.67 -18.22 -7.97
C PHE A 425 24.84 -17.57 -7.21
N MET A 426 25.11 -16.28 -7.46
CA MET A 426 26.24 -15.59 -6.83
C MET A 426 25.96 -15.09 -5.41
N VAL A 427 24.70 -15.08 -4.97
CA VAL A 427 24.27 -14.59 -3.66
C VAL A 427 23.88 -15.72 -2.72
N TYR A 428 23.21 -16.75 -3.22
CA TYR A 428 22.68 -17.83 -2.39
C TYR A 428 23.79 -18.54 -1.62
N GLU A 429 23.67 -18.47 -0.30
CA GLU A 429 24.53 -19.16 0.64
C GLU A 429 23.68 -19.47 1.89
N ARG A 430 23.89 -20.64 2.48
CA ARG A 430 23.04 -21.18 3.54
C ARG A 430 23.03 -20.27 4.78
N SER A 431 24.19 -19.83 5.27
CA SER A 431 24.28 -18.96 6.45
C SER A 431 23.56 -17.62 6.23
N LEU A 432 23.64 -17.05 5.02
CA LEU A 432 22.90 -15.84 4.66
C LEU A 432 21.39 -16.07 4.61
N ALA A 433 20.95 -17.19 4.04
CA ALA A 433 19.54 -17.56 3.97
C ALA A 433 18.95 -17.80 5.36
N GLU A 434 19.68 -18.50 6.24
CA GLU A 434 19.31 -18.72 7.65
C GLU A 434 19.24 -17.41 8.42
N LEU A 435 20.24 -16.53 8.28
CA LEU A 435 20.26 -15.20 8.91
C LEU A 435 19.06 -14.34 8.50
N ALA A 436 18.68 -14.41 7.22
CA ALA A 436 17.55 -13.65 6.68
C ALA A 436 16.19 -14.31 6.91
N GLY A 437 16.15 -15.55 7.41
CA GLY A 437 14.91 -16.34 7.49
C GLY A 437 14.25 -16.57 6.13
N ALA A 438 15.06 -16.69 5.08
CA ALA A 438 14.62 -16.56 3.69
C ALA A 438 14.77 -17.85 2.88
N LYS A 439 13.88 -18.03 1.90
CA LYS A 439 13.93 -19.11 0.91
C LYS A 439 14.65 -18.64 -0.37
N PRO A 440 15.08 -19.56 -1.24
CA PRO A 440 15.71 -19.19 -2.51
C PRO A 440 14.91 -18.17 -3.35
N VAL A 441 13.59 -18.29 -3.40
CA VAL A 441 12.73 -17.34 -4.15
C VAL A 441 12.80 -15.90 -3.62
N ASP A 442 13.11 -15.70 -2.33
CA ASP A 442 13.21 -14.37 -1.73
C ASP A 442 14.43 -13.59 -2.24
N LEU A 443 15.42 -14.27 -2.83
CA LEU A 443 16.54 -13.61 -3.51
C LEU A 443 16.09 -12.85 -4.75
N VAL A 444 15.10 -13.39 -5.47
CA VAL A 444 14.52 -12.72 -6.63
C VAL A 444 13.80 -11.46 -6.17
N ASN A 445 12.99 -11.58 -5.12
CA ASN A 445 12.29 -10.44 -4.53
C ASN A 445 13.29 -9.37 -4.06
N ALA A 446 14.38 -9.78 -3.42
CA ALA A 446 15.45 -8.87 -3.00
C ALA A 446 16.13 -8.17 -4.18
N LEU A 447 16.33 -8.85 -5.31
CA LEU A 447 16.84 -8.24 -6.54
C LEU A 447 15.88 -7.23 -7.16
N GLU A 448 14.59 -7.54 -7.20
CA GLU A 448 13.57 -6.61 -7.69
C GLU A 448 13.47 -5.37 -6.80
N VAL A 449 13.53 -5.55 -5.47
CA VAL A 449 13.62 -4.45 -4.50
C VAL A 449 14.90 -3.64 -4.72
N ALA A 450 16.06 -4.29 -4.89
CA ALA A 450 17.32 -3.61 -5.15
C ALA A 450 17.25 -2.76 -6.43
N ALA A 451 16.75 -3.33 -7.53
CA ALA A 451 16.63 -2.64 -8.81
C ALA A 451 15.67 -1.44 -8.77
N ARG A 452 14.67 -1.48 -7.87
CA ARG A 452 13.69 -0.40 -7.68
C ARG A 452 14.16 0.70 -6.72
N GLU A 453 14.78 0.33 -5.59
CA GLU A 453 15.05 1.26 -4.48
C GLU A 453 16.47 1.84 -4.49
N LEU A 454 17.44 1.17 -5.14
CA LEU A 454 18.82 1.64 -5.25
C LEU A 454 18.94 2.67 -6.37
N LEU A 455 19.67 3.76 -6.09
CA LEU A 455 19.78 4.92 -6.97
C LEU A 455 20.53 4.58 -8.26
N TYR A 456 21.64 3.86 -8.15
CA TYR A 456 22.64 3.68 -9.20
C TYR A 456 22.56 2.31 -9.89
N MET A 457 21.79 1.36 -9.34
CA MET A 457 21.57 0.05 -9.94
C MET A 457 20.64 0.15 -11.16
N GLN A 458 21.04 -0.40 -12.30
CA GLN A 458 20.28 -0.40 -13.55
C GLN A 458 19.80 -1.81 -13.89
N GLU A 459 18.65 -1.89 -14.55
CA GLU A 459 18.08 -3.12 -15.11
C GLU A 459 17.65 -2.83 -16.55
N ARG A 460 18.07 -3.70 -17.48
CA ARG A 460 17.67 -3.68 -18.88
C ARG A 460 17.92 -5.03 -19.52
N ASP A 461 16.97 -5.51 -20.32
CA ASP A 461 17.06 -6.79 -21.03
C ASP A 461 17.36 -7.98 -20.07
N GLY A 462 16.84 -7.90 -18.82
CA GLY A 462 17.05 -8.91 -17.79
C GLY A 462 18.46 -8.96 -17.19
N ARG A 463 19.28 -7.92 -17.43
CA ARG A 463 20.66 -7.78 -16.94
C ARG A 463 20.75 -6.63 -15.94
N TYR A 464 21.59 -6.81 -14.91
CA TYR A 464 21.72 -5.87 -13.80
C TYR A 464 23.16 -5.37 -13.66
N TRP A 465 23.36 -4.05 -13.48
CA TRP A 465 24.69 -3.47 -13.25
C TRP A 465 24.61 -2.14 -12.51
N PHE A 466 25.72 -1.69 -11.94
CA PHE A 466 25.81 -0.34 -11.36
C PHE A 466 26.36 0.66 -12.37
N ASN A 467 25.70 1.81 -12.46
CA ASN A 467 26.19 2.95 -13.22
C ASN A 467 26.24 4.18 -12.28
N PRO A 468 27.41 4.81 -12.10
CA PRO A 468 27.62 5.88 -11.13
C PRO A 468 27.14 7.26 -11.62
N MET A 469 26.56 7.35 -12.82
CA MET A 469 25.87 8.56 -13.27
C MET A 469 24.79 8.95 -12.26
N PRO A 470 24.60 10.24 -11.95
CA PRO A 470 23.55 10.71 -11.05
C PRO A 470 22.21 10.08 -11.42
N SER A 471 21.62 9.38 -10.46
CA SER A 471 20.31 8.76 -10.65
C SER A 471 19.29 9.86 -10.92
N ILE A 472 18.35 9.63 -11.83
CA ILE A 472 17.27 10.59 -12.03
C ILE A 472 16.49 10.84 -10.75
N ILE A 473 16.43 9.83 -9.87
CA ILE A 473 15.80 9.90 -8.54
C ILE A 473 16.60 10.82 -7.61
N GLU A 474 17.93 10.73 -7.63
CA GLU A 474 18.79 11.61 -6.84
C GLU A 474 18.64 13.08 -7.27
N ILE A 475 18.62 13.32 -8.59
CA ILE A 475 18.39 14.66 -9.14
C ILE A 475 16.99 15.17 -8.73
N VAL A 476 15.98 14.31 -8.73
CA VAL A 476 14.64 14.67 -8.21
C VAL A 476 14.68 14.99 -6.72
N GLN A 477 15.42 14.24 -5.90
CA GLN A 477 15.52 14.49 -4.46
C GLN A 477 16.22 15.83 -4.18
N ASP A 478 17.35 16.08 -4.83
CA ASP A 478 18.08 17.35 -4.72
C ASP A 478 17.24 18.54 -5.20
N GLU A 479 16.49 18.37 -6.30
CA GLU A 479 15.61 19.41 -6.81
C GLU A 479 14.40 19.62 -5.88
N ALA A 480 13.88 18.56 -5.26
CA ALA A 480 12.77 18.63 -4.30
C ALA A 480 13.13 19.46 -3.07
N GLU A 481 14.38 19.39 -2.58
CA GLU A 481 14.86 20.24 -1.49
C GLU A 481 14.82 21.74 -1.83
N ARG A 482 14.94 22.09 -3.11
CA ARG A 482 14.87 23.47 -3.61
C ARG A 482 13.44 23.95 -3.85
N VAL A 483 12.46 23.04 -3.90
CA VAL A 483 11.05 23.41 -4.11
C VAL A 483 10.50 24.13 -2.89
N SER A 484 10.07 25.38 -3.10
CA SER A 484 9.48 26.20 -2.05
C SER A 484 8.19 25.59 -1.48
N VAL A 485 7.89 25.88 -0.21
CA VAL A 485 6.65 25.44 0.45
C VAL A 485 5.40 25.93 -0.29
N VAL A 486 5.47 27.10 -0.93
CA VAL A 486 4.34 27.70 -1.66
C VAL A 486 3.95 26.83 -2.85
N ILE A 487 4.91 26.42 -3.67
CA ILE A 487 4.66 25.56 -4.84
C ILE A 487 4.16 24.18 -4.39
N ALA A 488 4.75 23.61 -3.32
CA ALA A 488 4.29 22.35 -2.76
C ALA A 488 2.83 22.42 -2.28
N ARG A 489 2.43 23.54 -1.64
CA ARG A 489 1.05 23.79 -1.22
C ARG A 489 0.09 23.92 -2.40
N GLU A 490 0.46 24.59 -3.48
CA GLU A 490 -0.37 24.68 -4.70
C GLU A 490 -0.66 23.29 -5.27
N ARG A 491 0.37 22.42 -5.33
CA ARG A 491 0.23 21.03 -5.77
C ARG A 491 -0.69 20.23 -4.85
N LEU A 492 -0.55 20.39 -3.54
CA LEU A 492 -1.41 19.76 -2.54
C LEU A 492 -2.87 20.21 -2.70
N VAL A 493 -3.14 21.51 -2.85
CA VAL A 493 -4.48 22.05 -3.09
C VAL A 493 -5.10 21.45 -4.34
N LYS A 494 -4.32 21.27 -5.41
CA LYS A 494 -4.80 20.58 -6.62
C LYS A 494 -5.19 19.12 -6.34
N ALA A 495 -4.34 18.38 -5.63
CA ALA A 495 -4.63 16.98 -5.26
C ALA A 495 -5.87 16.85 -4.35
N LEU A 496 -6.04 17.77 -3.40
CA LEU A 496 -7.23 17.83 -2.53
C LEU A 496 -8.49 18.13 -3.33
N LYS A 497 -8.44 19.03 -4.31
CA LYS A 497 -9.58 19.34 -5.19
C LYS A 497 -9.99 18.13 -6.03
N GLU A 498 -9.02 17.35 -6.50
CA GLU A 498 -9.28 16.10 -7.23
C GLU A 498 -9.96 15.03 -6.33
N LEU A 499 -9.51 14.90 -5.07
CA LEU A 499 -10.10 13.97 -4.09
C LEU A 499 -11.37 14.49 -3.37
N ALA A 500 -11.70 15.76 -3.51
CA ALA A 500 -12.81 16.39 -2.79
C ALA A 500 -14.15 15.70 -3.10
N VAL A 501 -14.39 15.42 -4.38
CA VAL A 501 -15.63 14.82 -4.90
C VAL A 501 -15.39 13.59 -5.80
N GLY A 502 -14.13 13.26 -6.06
CA GLY A 502 -13.72 12.14 -6.91
C GLY A 502 -12.91 11.11 -6.14
N PRO A 503 -12.85 9.85 -6.62
CA PRO A 503 -11.95 8.87 -6.06
C PRO A 503 -10.51 9.14 -6.56
N PRO A 504 -9.48 8.48 -6.01
CA PRO A 504 -8.13 8.60 -6.52
C PRO A 504 -8.08 8.18 -8.00
N PRO A 505 -7.16 8.75 -8.81
CA PRO A 505 -7.01 8.36 -10.21
C PRO A 505 -6.90 6.84 -10.37
N GLY A 506 -7.79 6.24 -11.17
CA GLY A 506 -7.84 4.79 -11.42
C GLY A 506 -8.87 4.00 -10.60
N ALA A 507 -9.55 4.61 -9.62
CA ALA A 507 -10.59 3.97 -8.81
C ALA A 507 -12.02 4.18 -9.37
N SER A 508 -12.96 3.31 -8.97
CA SER A 508 -14.36 3.31 -9.45
C SER A 508 -15.13 4.57 -9.04
N LYS A 509 -15.83 5.20 -9.99
CA LYS A 509 -16.57 6.46 -9.77
C LYS A 509 -17.87 6.31 -8.95
N ARG A 510 -18.39 5.09 -8.77
CA ARG A 510 -19.71 4.88 -8.14
C ARG A 510 -19.79 5.28 -6.66
N GLU A 511 -18.67 5.26 -5.93
CA GLU A 511 -18.63 5.52 -4.48
C GLU A 511 -18.25 6.96 -4.10
N ALA A 512 -17.98 7.83 -5.08
CA ALA A 512 -17.35 9.12 -4.81
C ALA A 512 -18.31 10.31 -4.67
N THR A 513 -19.56 10.19 -5.15
CA THR A 513 -20.52 11.30 -5.17
C THR A 513 -21.00 11.64 -3.76
N PRO A 514 -20.88 12.91 -3.31
CA PRO A 514 -21.43 13.34 -2.02
C PRO A 514 -22.95 13.17 -2.02
N GLN A 515 -23.49 12.70 -0.90
CA GLN A 515 -24.92 12.48 -0.70
C GLN A 515 -25.59 13.57 0.12
N LEU A 516 -24.83 14.29 0.94
CA LEU A 516 -25.29 15.34 1.86
C LEU A 516 -24.80 16.72 1.44
N PHE A 517 -23.51 16.84 1.07
CA PHE A 517 -22.89 18.13 0.79
C PHE A 517 -23.18 18.62 -0.63
N TYR A 518 -23.73 19.82 -0.75
CA TYR A 518 -24.00 20.49 -2.03
C TYR A 518 -22.78 21.27 -2.55
N VAL A 519 -21.96 21.76 -1.62
CA VAL A 519 -20.74 22.52 -1.90
C VAL A 519 -19.59 21.84 -1.19
N VAL A 520 -18.52 21.53 -1.92
CA VAL A 520 -17.28 20.97 -1.37
C VAL A 520 -16.13 21.83 -1.89
N GLU A 521 -15.48 22.58 -1.00
CA GLU A 521 -14.40 23.49 -1.37
C GLU A 521 -13.13 23.26 -0.55
N VAL A 522 -11.97 23.36 -1.20
CA VAL A 522 -10.65 23.31 -0.54
C VAL A 522 -10.21 24.74 -0.25
N ARG A 523 -10.26 25.17 1.02
CA ARG A 523 -10.07 26.58 1.42
C ARG A 523 -9.54 26.75 2.85
N GLU A 524 -8.92 27.90 3.10
CA GLU A 524 -8.47 28.33 4.43
C GLU A 524 -9.34 29.44 5.05
N GLU A 525 -10.32 29.95 4.29
CA GLU A 525 -11.22 31.03 4.71
C GLU A 525 -12.67 30.56 4.75
N PRO A 526 -13.53 31.20 5.56
CA PRO A 526 -14.95 30.84 5.62
C PRO A 526 -15.66 31.06 4.28
N LEU A 527 -16.73 30.30 4.04
CA LEU A 527 -17.52 30.46 2.80
C LEU A 527 -18.09 31.88 2.69
N PRO A 528 -18.12 32.47 1.47
CA PRO A 528 -18.53 33.86 1.25
C PRO A 528 -20.03 34.07 1.28
N VAL A 529 -20.80 33.00 1.02
CA VAL A 529 -22.26 33.04 0.99
C VAL A 529 -22.79 32.18 2.14
N ASP A 530 -23.80 32.70 2.83
CA ASP A 530 -24.55 31.98 3.86
C ASP A 530 -25.88 31.52 3.26
N GLU A 531 -25.96 30.22 2.93
CA GLU A 531 -27.12 29.60 2.29
C GLU A 531 -27.61 28.40 3.11
N PRO A 532 -28.91 28.04 3.02
CA PRO A 532 -29.48 26.87 3.67
C PRO A 532 -29.09 25.57 2.92
N LYS A 533 -27.80 25.29 2.80
CA LYS A 533 -27.23 24.11 2.13
C LYS A 533 -26.04 23.58 2.90
N TYR A 534 -26.00 22.26 3.13
CA TYR A 534 -24.83 21.65 3.75
C TYR A 534 -23.59 21.76 2.86
N SER A 535 -22.51 22.26 3.44
CA SER A 535 -21.26 22.53 2.77
C SER A 535 -20.10 21.91 3.53
N LEU A 536 -19.10 21.43 2.80
CA LEU A 536 -17.87 20.88 3.34
C LEU A 536 -16.68 21.75 2.94
N ILE A 537 -15.91 22.19 3.92
CA ILE A 537 -14.63 22.84 3.72
C ILE A 537 -13.52 21.83 4.00
N ILE A 538 -12.60 21.66 3.06
CA ILE A 538 -11.39 20.84 3.22
C ILE A 538 -10.20 21.79 3.42
N VAL A 539 -9.54 21.73 4.56
CA VAL A 539 -8.52 22.72 4.93
C VAL A 539 -7.13 22.25 4.50
N PRO A 540 -6.42 22.97 3.62
CA PRO A 540 -5.09 22.59 3.13
C PRO A 540 -3.96 22.96 4.13
N LYS A 541 -4.24 22.89 5.44
CA LYS A 541 -3.29 23.12 6.55
C LYS A 541 -3.81 22.44 7.81
N VAL A 542 -2.97 22.33 8.83
CA VAL A 542 -3.42 21.99 10.19
C VAL A 542 -3.95 23.28 10.84
N PRO A 543 -5.27 23.42 11.05
CA PRO A 543 -5.86 24.63 11.61
C PRO A 543 -5.81 24.63 13.13
N GLY A 544 -5.80 25.83 13.73
CA GLY A 544 -6.06 26.00 15.16
C GLY A 544 -7.55 25.99 15.49
N GLU A 545 -7.91 25.83 16.77
CA GLU A 545 -9.31 25.79 17.21
C GLU A 545 -10.09 27.07 16.87
N SER A 546 -9.46 28.25 17.02
CA SER A 546 -10.06 29.53 16.64
C SER A 546 -10.29 29.66 15.13
N GLU A 547 -9.40 29.08 14.31
CA GLU A 547 -9.58 29.04 12.85
C GLU A 547 -10.74 28.12 12.47
N LEU A 548 -10.82 26.93 13.08
CA LEU A 548 -11.94 26.00 12.88
C LEU A 548 -13.28 26.65 13.24
N ARG A 549 -13.33 27.35 14.37
CA ARG A 549 -14.54 28.07 14.80
C ARG A 549 -14.95 29.12 13.78
N GLY A 550 -13.99 29.89 13.25
CA GLY A 550 -14.22 30.86 12.19
C GLY A 550 -14.74 30.23 10.90
N LEU A 551 -14.19 29.09 10.49
CA LEU A 551 -14.61 28.35 9.29
C LEU A 551 -16.04 27.80 9.40
N VAL A 552 -16.38 27.22 10.55
CA VAL A 552 -17.70 26.62 10.80
C VAL A 552 -18.78 27.67 11.02
N LEU A 553 -18.54 28.66 11.89
CA LEU A 553 -19.58 29.59 12.37
C LEU A 553 -19.56 30.98 11.70
N GLY A 554 -18.46 31.33 11.02
CA GLY A 554 -18.28 32.64 10.40
C GLY A 554 -18.57 32.66 8.91
N VAL A 555 -18.92 33.83 8.37
CA VAL A 555 -19.00 34.12 6.93
C VAL A 555 -17.78 34.97 6.53
N ALA A 556 -17.32 34.85 5.27
CA ALA A 556 -16.24 35.72 4.78
C ALA A 556 -16.60 37.21 5.03
N GLY A 557 -15.66 37.98 5.55
CA GLY A 557 -15.90 39.37 5.99
C GLY A 557 -16.33 39.53 7.46
N GLY A 558 -16.31 38.47 8.27
CA GLY A 558 -16.37 38.54 9.73
C GLY A 558 -17.79 38.59 10.33
N LYS A 559 -18.84 38.35 9.54
CA LYS A 559 -20.22 38.26 10.03
C LYS A 559 -20.52 36.88 10.60
N ALA A 560 -21.39 36.82 11.61
CA ALA A 560 -21.92 35.55 12.12
C ALA A 560 -22.91 34.93 11.11
N ARG A 561 -22.87 33.61 10.94
CA ARG A 561 -23.86 32.88 10.12
C ARG A 561 -25.26 32.97 10.73
N VAL A 562 -26.25 33.09 9.85
CA VAL A 562 -27.68 32.84 10.14
C VAL A 562 -27.93 31.34 10.05
N TYR A 563 -27.44 30.69 8.98
CA TYR A 563 -27.54 29.23 8.81
C TYR A 563 -26.39 28.52 9.52
N ARG A 564 -26.32 28.67 10.84
CA ARG A 564 -25.20 28.17 11.67
C ARG A 564 -24.99 26.65 11.59
N ASN A 565 -26.01 25.88 11.22
CA ASN A 565 -25.96 24.42 11.14
C ASN A 565 -25.77 23.92 9.69
N THR A 566 -24.83 24.49 8.94
CA THR A 566 -24.64 24.15 7.51
C THR A 566 -23.22 23.76 7.10
N VAL A 567 -22.19 24.11 7.86
CA VAL A 567 -20.80 23.91 7.44
C VAL A 567 -20.11 22.85 8.30
N ALA A 568 -19.53 21.84 7.65
CA ALA A 568 -18.53 20.96 8.26
C ALA A 568 -17.14 21.26 7.69
N VAL A 569 -16.11 20.98 8.48
CA VAL A 569 -14.71 21.20 8.11
C VAL A 569 -13.93 19.91 8.29
N LEU A 570 -13.33 19.40 7.22
CA LEU A 570 -12.40 18.26 7.23
C LEU A 570 -10.97 18.77 7.21
N TYR A 571 -10.15 18.30 8.15
CA TYR A 571 -8.79 18.82 8.34
C TYR A 571 -7.83 17.76 8.90
N PRO A 572 -6.53 17.92 8.66
CA PRO A 572 -5.51 17.09 9.29
C PRO A 572 -5.19 17.57 10.70
N ARG A 573 -5.06 16.65 11.67
CA ARG A 573 -4.72 17.02 13.06
C ARG A 573 -3.21 17.04 13.35
N ALA A 574 -2.43 16.19 12.68
CA ALA A 574 -1.01 15.99 12.98
C ALA A 574 -0.08 16.76 12.04
N GLN A 575 0.73 17.68 12.59
CA GLN A 575 1.73 18.43 11.82
C GLN A 575 2.75 17.54 11.11
N GLY A 576 3.22 16.46 11.74
CA GLY A 576 4.18 15.54 11.12
C GLY A 576 3.63 14.85 9.87
N ARG A 577 2.37 14.38 9.90
CA ARG A 577 1.71 13.77 8.73
C ARG A 577 1.49 14.80 7.62
N PHE A 578 1.09 16.02 7.99
CA PHE A 578 0.93 17.10 7.03
C PHE A 578 2.26 17.52 6.38
N GLY A 579 3.36 17.54 7.14
CA GLY A 579 4.71 17.78 6.63
C GLY A 579 5.12 16.77 5.56
N ARG A 580 4.81 15.48 5.78
CA ARG A 580 5.05 14.41 4.80
C ARG A 580 4.27 14.60 3.49
N LEU A 581 3.04 15.12 3.54
CA LEU A 581 2.29 15.47 2.33
C LEU A 581 3.02 16.54 1.50
N LEU A 582 3.57 17.56 2.17
CA LEU A 582 4.33 18.61 1.51
C LEU A 582 5.63 18.08 0.90
N GLU A 583 6.34 17.16 1.58
CA GLU A 583 7.52 16.49 1.05
C GLU A 583 7.18 15.68 -0.22
N LEU A 584 6.11 14.89 -0.21
CA LEU A 584 5.65 14.16 -1.39
C LEU A 584 5.28 15.12 -2.54
N CYS A 585 4.62 16.25 -2.24
CA CYS A 585 4.32 17.26 -3.24
C CYS A 585 5.60 17.90 -3.82
N ARG A 586 6.62 18.17 -3.00
CA ARG A 586 7.93 18.68 -3.48
C ARG A 586 8.59 17.69 -4.43
N GLU A 587 8.61 16.40 -4.07
CA GLU A 587 9.16 15.36 -4.93
C GLU A 587 8.42 15.26 -6.27
N LEU A 588 7.08 15.37 -6.26
CA LEU A 588 6.30 15.33 -7.50
C LEU A 588 6.52 16.55 -8.40
N VAL A 589 6.66 17.75 -7.80
CA VAL A 589 7.02 18.96 -8.54
C VAL A 589 8.42 18.84 -9.13
N ALA A 590 9.37 18.31 -8.36
CA ALA A 590 10.71 18.02 -8.85
C ALA A 590 10.71 16.98 -9.98
N CYS A 591 9.87 15.94 -9.89
CA CYS A 591 9.70 14.98 -10.98
C CYS A 591 9.25 15.67 -12.28
N ASP A 592 8.30 16.61 -12.18
CA ASP A 592 7.79 17.36 -13.33
C ASP A 592 8.90 18.23 -13.95
N ALA A 593 9.66 18.97 -13.15
CA ALA A 593 10.77 19.81 -13.61
C ALA A 593 11.93 19.01 -14.22
N VAL A 594 12.26 17.87 -13.62
CA VAL A 594 13.35 17.00 -14.07
C VAL A 594 12.99 16.28 -15.38
N ALA A 595 11.72 15.92 -15.57
CA ALA A 595 11.25 15.30 -16.81
C ALA A 595 11.47 16.20 -18.03
N GLU A 596 11.33 17.52 -17.89
CA GLU A 596 11.56 18.49 -18.98
C GLU A 596 13.04 18.59 -19.36
N ARG A 597 13.95 18.35 -18.41
CA ARG A 597 15.40 18.52 -18.57
C ARG A 597 16.16 17.22 -18.82
N ILE A 598 15.46 16.10 -19.00
CA ILE A 598 16.10 14.77 -19.10
C ILE A 598 17.11 14.66 -20.26
N LYS A 599 16.84 15.37 -21.37
CA LYS A 599 17.75 15.43 -22.54
C LYS A 599 19.01 16.24 -22.27
N GLU A 600 18.96 17.19 -21.34
CA GLU A 600 20.10 18.00 -20.92
C GLU A 600 20.96 17.23 -19.89
N LEU A 601 20.31 16.41 -19.06
CA LEU A 601 20.94 15.65 -17.98
C LEU A 601 21.72 14.42 -18.47
N TYR A 602 21.29 13.80 -19.57
CA TYR A 602 21.93 12.60 -20.13
C TYR A 602 22.24 12.74 -21.61
N SER A 603 23.49 12.43 -21.98
CA SER A 603 24.03 12.64 -23.33
C SER A 603 23.62 11.59 -24.37
N THR A 604 23.16 10.40 -23.96
CA THR A 604 22.82 9.30 -24.88
C THR A 604 21.33 8.96 -24.86
N GLU A 605 20.74 8.68 -26.02
CA GLU A 605 19.31 8.33 -26.16
C GLU A 605 18.92 7.11 -25.30
N ASP A 606 19.77 6.08 -25.27
CA ASP A 606 19.55 4.89 -24.43
C ASP A 606 19.42 5.23 -22.93
N MET A 607 20.26 6.14 -22.42
CA MET A 607 20.22 6.56 -21.02
C MET A 607 19.00 7.44 -20.75
N GLN A 608 18.63 8.30 -21.69
CA GLN A 608 17.42 9.12 -21.59
C GLN A 608 16.18 8.21 -21.47
N GLU A 609 16.06 7.17 -22.29
CA GLU A 609 14.92 6.24 -22.23
C GLU A 609 14.88 5.48 -20.89
N LEU A 610 16.02 4.95 -20.44
CA LEU A 610 16.13 4.20 -19.18
C LEU A 610 15.73 5.07 -17.98
N GLN A 611 16.30 6.28 -17.89
CA GLN A 611 16.02 7.22 -16.82
C GLN A 611 14.59 7.76 -16.90
N GLN A 612 14.03 7.93 -18.10
CA GLN A 612 12.63 8.33 -18.26
C GLN A 612 11.67 7.26 -17.72
N LYS A 613 11.95 5.97 -17.98
CA LYS A 613 11.15 4.86 -17.44
C LYS A 613 11.19 4.85 -15.91
N LYS A 614 12.38 5.00 -15.31
CA LYS A 614 12.55 5.10 -13.86
C LYS A 614 11.83 6.30 -13.26
N LEU A 615 11.96 7.48 -13.88
CA LEU A 615 11.29 8.69 -13.44
C LEU A 615 9.76 8.55 -13.48
N ASN A 616 9.23 7.97 -14.57
CA ASN A 616 7.80 7.72 -14.71
C ASN A 616 7.27 6.75 -13.65
N GLN A 617 8.03 5.68 -13.37
CA GLN A 617 7.69 4.72 -12.31
C GLN A 617 7.72 5.39 -10.93
N TYR A 618 8.81 6.08 -10.60
CA TYR A 618 8.96 6.82 -9.34
C TYR A 618 7.83 7.82 -9.12
N LYS A 619 7.50 8.60 -10.16
CA LYS A 619 6.39 9.56 -10.13
C LYS A 619 5.04 8.88 -9.89
N ARG A 620 4.75 7.76 -10.56
CA ARG A 620 3.50 7.00 -10.34
C ARG A 620 3.38 6.50 -8.89
N ASP A 621 4.48 5.97 -8.35
CA ASP A 621 4.49 5.45 -6.98
C ASP A 621 4.29 6.57 -5.96
N ARG A 622 4.93 7.74 -6.16
CA ARG A 622 4.74 8.93 -5.33
C ARG A 622 3.35 9.54 -5.44
N VAL A 623 2.72 9.50 -6.63
CA VAL A 623 1.32 9.91 -6.79
C VAL A 623 0.39 9.00 -5.98
N SER A 624 0.54 7.69 -6.09
CA SER A 624 -0.26 6.72 -5.32
C SER A 624 -0.08 6.92 -3.82
N GLN A 625 1.17 7.11 -3.37
CA GLN A 625 1.49 7.38 -1.97
C GLN A 625 0.87 8.70 -1.49
N LEU A 626 0.91 9.77 -2.29
CA LEU A 626 0.30 11.05 -1.94
C LEU A 626 -1.20 10.90 -1.67
N TYR A 627 -1.96 10.25 -2.56
CA TYR A 627 -3.40 10.09 -2.36
C TYR A 627 -3.72 9.20 -1.14
N GLY A 628 -2.96 8.13 -0.93
CA GLY A 628 -3.12 7.28 0.28
C GLY A 628 -2.82 8.04 1.57
N GLU A 629 -1.76 8.84 1.60
CA GLU A 629 -1.41 9.67 2.75
C GLU A 629 -2.41 10.79 2.98
N ILE A 630 -2.99 11.41 1.94
CA ILE A 630 -4.06 12.42 2.10
C ILE A 630 -5.25 11.81 2.84
N ILE A 631 -5.71 10.63 2.40
CA ILE A 631 -6.85 9.92 3.02
C ILE A 631 -6.55 9.59 4.49
N SER A 632 -5.31 9.23 4.81
CA SER A 632 -4.89 8.91 6.19
C SER A 632 -4.62 10.15 7.06
N ALA A 633 -4.21 11.26 6.47
CA ALA A 633 -3.84 12.48 7.18
C ALA A 633 -5.05 13.34 7.54
N TYR A 634 -6.11 13.34 6.74
CA TYR A 634 -7.34 14.11 7.00
C TYR A 634 -8.26 13.35 7.95
N ASP A 635 -7.84 13.33 9.22
CA ASP A 635 -8.38 12.49 10.28
C ASP A 635 -9.24 13.25 11.30
N GLY A 636 -9.44 14.56 11.11
CA GLY A 636 -10.26 15.42 11.95
C GLY A 636 -11.46 15.99 11.20
N ILE A 637 -12.60 16.06 11.88
CA ILE A 637 -13.79 16.75 11.40
C ILE A 637 -14.30 17.73 12.46
N ALA A 638 -14.69 18.93 12.05
CA ALA A 638 -15.33 19.92 12.90
C ALA A 638 -16.71 20.29 12.34
N PHE A 639 -17.67 20.50 13.23
CA PHE A 639 -19.07 20.73 12.89
C PHE A 639 -19.74 21.59 13.98
N PRO A 640 -20.85 22.27 13.68
CA PRO A 640 -21.49 23.17 14.63
C PRO A 640 -22.23 22.39 15.72
N VAL A 641 -22.09 22.80 16.97
CA VAL A 641 -22.83 22.28 18.14
C VAL A 641 -23.17 23.46 19.05
N ASP A 642 -24.47 23.70 19.30
CA ASP A 642 -24.93 24.86 20.08
C ASP A 642 -24.39 26.20 19.54
N ASP A 643 -23.65 26.95 20.37
CA ASP A 643 -22.99 28.22 20.00
C ASP A 643 -21.48 28.05 19.76
N ASP A 644 -21.01 26.80 19.64
CA ASP A 644 -19.62 26.45 19.42
C ASP A 644 -19.46 25.36 18.34
N ILE A 645 -18.27 24.76 18.28
CA ILE A 645 -17.95 23.64 17.41
C ILE A 645 -17.77 22.35 18.21
N GLY A 646 -18.28 21.26 17.66
CA GLY A 646 -17.86 19.91 18.02
C GLY A 646 -16.73 19.45 17.10
N THR A 647 -15.86 18.59 17.62
CA THR A 647 -14.81 17.93 16.83
C THR A 647 -14.92 16.42 16.96
N GLY A 648 -14.70 15.69 15.87
CA GLY A 648 -14.71 14.24 15.82
C GLY A 648 -13.47 13.67 15.14
N THR A 649 -13.23 12.39 15.38
CA THR A 649 -12.24 11.58 14.66
C THR A 649 -12.83 10.98 13.41
N VAL A 650 -12.04 10.94 12.35
CA VAL A 650 -12.43 10.34 11.08
C VAL A 650 -11.69 9.03 10.90
N SER A 651 -12.42 7.93 10.68
CA SER A 651 -11.84 6.67 10.21
C SER A 651 -12.06 6.56 8.70
N PRO A 652 -11.01 6.72 7.87
CA PRO A 652 -11.17 6.66 6.43
C PRO A 652 -11.56 5.24 5.98
N ARG A 653 -12.78 5.10 5.46
CA ARG A 653 -13.32 3.86 4.86
C ARG A 653 -13.83 4.06 3.43
N ALA A 654 -13.68 5.26 2.88
CA ALA A 654 -14.12 5.64 1.55
C ALA A 654 -12.97 6.25 0.74
N THR A 655 -13.19 6.40 -0.57
CA THR A 655 -12.18 6.83 -1.54
C THR A 655 -12.20 8.33 -1.84
N SER A 656 -13.26 9.07 -1.49
CA SER A 656 -13.33 10.54 -1.61
C SER A 656 -13.42 11.22 -0.25
N LEU A 657 -12.86 12.44 -0.14
CA LEU A 657 -12.84 13.20 1.11
C LEU A 657 -14.24 13.62 1.57
N SER A 658 -15.15 13.94 0.65
CA SER A 658 -16.54 14.24 0.99
C SER A 658 -17.27 13.03 1.57
N ARG A 659 -17.09 11.83 1.01
CA ARG A 659 -17.71 10.62 1.54
C ARG A 659 -17.11 10.22 2.89
N ILE A 660 -15.80 10.40 3.06
CA ILE A 660 -15.13 10.21 4.35
C ILE A 660 -15.75 11.13 5.42
N ALA A 661 -15.97 12.41 5.10
CA ALA A 661 -16.59 13.36 6.02
C ALA A 661 -18.06 12.98 6.35
N GLU A 662 -18.85 12.58 5.35
CA GLU A 662 -20.22 12.12 5.54
C GLU A 662 -20.31 10.91 6.47
N MET A 663 -19.45 9.90 6.26
CA MET A 663 -19.40 8.71 7.10
C MET A 663 -18.97 9.05 8.53
N ALA A 664 -18.05 10.00 8.70
CA ALA A 664 -17.66 10.46 10.02
C ALA A 664 -18.83 11.16 10.74
N LEU A 665 -19.58 12.02 10.05
CA LEU A 665 -20.74 12.70 10.64
C LEU A 665 -21.90 11.75 10.97
N GLU A 666 -22.13 10.72 10.15
CA GLU A 666 -23.16 9.70 10.36
C GLU A 666 -22.74 8.63 11.40
N SER A 667 -21.45 8.56 11.74
CA SER A 667 -20.94 7.58 12.71
C SER A 667 -21.60 7.75 14.09
N PRO A 668 -21.81 6.65 14.86
CA PRO A 668 -22.39 6.74 16.20
C PRO A 668 -21.59 7.61 17.17
N ASP A 669 -20.27 7.71 16.99
CA ASP A 669 -19.37 8.51 17.84
C ASP A 669 -19.61 10.01 17.68
N VAL A 670 -19.98 10.45 16.47
CA VAL A 670 -20.23 11.86 16.15
C VAL A 670 -21.72 12.18 16.17
N GLY A 671 -22.56 11.31 15.60
CA GLY A 671 -24.03 11.41 15.62
C GLY A 671 -24.58 12.70 15.01
N LYS A 672 -23.82 13.40 14.16
CA LYS A 672 -24.16 14.73 13.67
C LYS A 672 -24.91 14.70 12.34
N ALA A 673 -24.97 13.59 11.60
CA ALA A 673 -25.70 13.52 10.33
C ALA A 673 -26.60 12.29 10.16
N TYR A 674 -27.73 12.47 9.46
CA TYR A 674 -28.61 11.43 8.95
C TYR A 674 -28.65 11.50 7.42
N ILE A 675 -28.05 10.50 6.76
CA ILE A 675 -27.84 10.49 5.31
C ILE A 675 -28.62 9.35 4.65
N THR A 676 -28.72 8.21 5.34
CA THR A 676 -29.34 6.98 4.83
C THR A 676 -30.80 6.82 5.21
N THR A 677 -31.15 6.92 6.50
CA THR A 677 -32.52 6.69 7.01
C THR A 677 -32.90 7.70 8.09
N LEU A 678 -34.18 8.04 8.15
CA LEU A 678 -34.80 8.84 9.22
C LEU A 678 -36.28 8.47 9.31
N SER A 679 -36.73 7.99 10.46
CA SER A 679 -38.16 7.77 10.71
C SER A 679 -38.83 9.03 11.24
N PHE A 680 -40.16 9.12 11.11
CA PHE A 680 -40.93 10.20 11.72
C PHE A 680 -40.71 10.31 13.24
N GLU A 681 -40.60 9.18 13.95
CA GLU A 681 -40.42 9.14 15.41
C GLU A 681 -39.11 9.82 15.83
N VAL A 682 -38.02 9.56 15.08
CA VAL A 682 -36.72 10.22 15.30
C VAL A 682 -36.81 11.70 14.96
N LEU A 683 -37.44 12.06 13.84
CA LEU A 683 -37.64 13.46 13.44
C LEU A 683 -38.37 14.25 14.53
N ASP A 684 -39.48 13.73 15.04
CA ASP A 684 -40.28 14.36 16.10
C ASP A 684 -39.47 14.47 17.41
N HIS A 685 -38.69 13.44 17.76
CA HIS A 685 -37.80 13.51 18.93
C HIS A 685 -36.71 14.57 18.80
N LEU A 686 -36.05 14.66 17.63
CA LEU A 686 -35.03 15.68 17.36
C LEU A 686 -35.62 17.09 17.47
N LEU A 687 -36.80 17.33 16.90
CA LEU A 687 -37.48 18.62 16.99
C LEU A 687 -37.95 18.93 18.41
N LYS A 688 -38.40 17.93 19.18
CA LYS A 688 -38.75 18.09 20.60
C LYS A 688 -37.58 18.55 21.45
N SER A 689 -36.36 18.09 21.14
CA SER A 689 -35.14 18.53 21.84
C SER A 689 -34.88 20.04 21.71
N VAL A 690 -35.44 20.69 20.68
CA VAL A 690 -35.39 22.14 20.46
C VAL A 690 -36.73 22.84 20.72
N GLY A 691 -37.65 22.17 21.41
CA GLY A 691 -38.93 22.72 21.85
C GLY A 691 -40.05 22.71 20.80
N ILE A 692 -39.95 21.88 19.76
CA ILE A 692 -40.94 21.76 18.68
C ILE A 692 -41.56 20.37 18.72
N ASP A 693 -42.86 20.28 19.04
CA ASP A 693 -43.63 19.04 18.97
C ASP A 693 -44.51 19.07 17.71
N LEU A 694 -44.22 18.18 16.74
CA LEU A 694 -45.00 18.12 15.51
C LEU A 694 -46.32 17.36 15.70
N SER A 695 -46.36 16.41 16.63
CA SER A 695 -47.46 15.44 16.73
C SER A 695 -48.53 15.83 17.75
N GLU A 696 -48.12 16.09 19.00
CA GLU A 696 -49.03 16.40 20.13
C GLU A 696 -49.03 17.89 20.48
N GLY A 697 -48.24 18.70 19.77
CA GLY A 697 -48.21 20.16 19.95
C GLY A 697 -49.50 20.87 19.52
N GLY A 698 -49.58 22.17 19.79
CA GLY A 698 -50.68 23.04 19.32
C GLY A 698 -50.30 23.98 18.18
N ARG A 699 -49.06 23.90 17.67
CA ARG A 699 -48.50 24.88 16.72
C ARG A 699 -48.57 24.35 15.30
N GLU A 700 -49.14 25.13 14.40
CA GLU A 700 -49.07 24.90 12.96
C GLU A 700 -47.72 25.42 12.43
N LEU A 701 -47.02 24.60 11.64
CA LEU A 701 -45.69 24.93 11.13
C LEU A 701 -45.64 24.73 9.62
N VAL A 702 -45.07 25.69 8.90
CA VAL A 702 -44.84 25.53 7.46
C VAL A 702 -43.68 24.56 7.26
N VAL A 703 -43.76 23.65 6.29
CA VAL A 703 -42.69 22.67 6.00
C VAL A 703 -41.36 23.38 5.78
N LYS A 704 -41.35 24.53 5.10
CA LYS A 704 -40.16 25.38 4.95
C LYS A 704 -39.51 25.75 6.29
N ASP A 705 -40.30 26.06 7.31
CA ASP A 705 -39.79 26.41 8.64
C ASP A 705 -39.22 25.17 9.34
N VAL A 706 -39.90 24.03 9.21
CA VAL A 706 -39.41 22.73 9.71
C VAL A 706 -38.04 22.41 9.13
N LEU A 707 -37.87 22.53 7.80
CA LEU A 707 -36.58 22.38 7.13
C LEU A 707 -35.57 23.45 7.61
N GLY A 708 -36.03 24.69 7.80
CA GLY A 708 -35.24 25.82 8.27
C GLY A 708 -34.57 25.61 9.62
N TYR A 709 -35.23 24.93 10.57
CA TYR A 709 -34.64 24.61 11.86
C TYR A 709 -33.36 23.77 11.75
N PHE A 710 -33.33 22.80 10.82
CA PHE A 710 -32.16 21.96 10.60
C PHE A 710 -30.97 22.73 10.02
N TYR A 711 -31.17 23.88 9.39
CA TYR A 711 -30.08 24.73 8.88
C TYR A 711 -29.65 25.82 9.87
N THR A 712 -30.54 26.23 10.78
CA THR A 712 -30.30 27.38 11.68
C THR A 712 -29.90 26.97 13.09
N ASN A 713 -30.36 25.81 13.58
CA ASN A 713 -30.13 25.36 14.95
C ASN A 713 -29.05 24.28 15.02
N ALA A 714 -27.89 24.63 15.58
CA ALA A 714 -26.74 23.74 15.69
C ALA A 714 -26.92 22.55 16.64
N ARG A 715 -27.99 22.51 17.45
CA ARG A 715 -28.37 21.31 18.24
C ARG A 715 -28.89 20.18 17.37
N LEU A 716 -29.47 20.52 16.21
CA LEU A 716 -30.01 19.52 15.31
C LEU A 716 -28.89 18.92 14.44
N PRO A 717 -29.02 17.64 14.04
CA PRO A 717 -28.09 17.02 13.11
C PRO A 717 -28.28 17.57 11.68
N PHE A 718 -27.29 17.36 10.83
CA PHE A 718 -27.44 17.54 9.39
C PHE A 718 -28.32 16.40 8.84
N VAL A 719 -29.40 16.74 8.16
CA VAL A 719 -30.32 15.73 7.63
C VAL A 719 -30.52 15.96 6.15
N LYS A 720 -30.33 14.91 5.35
CA LYS A 720 -30.62 14.98 3.92
C LYS A 720 -32.08 15.37 3.69
N ARG A 721 -32.29 16.39 2.86
CA ARG A 721 -33.62 16.98 2.60
C ARG A 721 -34.69 15.94 2.27
N ASP A 722 -34.38 14.98 1.41
CA ASP A 722 -35.33 13.92 1.01
C ASP A 722 -35.78 13.05 2.19
N LEU A 723 -34.93 12.85 3.19
CA LEU A 723 -35.28 12.09 4.39
C LEU A 723 -36.27 12.85 5.27
N LEU A 724 -36.11 14.17 5.41
CA LEU A 724 -37.06 15.01 6.15
C LEU A 724 -38.46 14.93 5.50
N LEU A 725 -38.52 15.08 4.18
CA LEU A 725 -39.80 15.00 3.44
C LEU A 725 -40.43 13.61 3.55
N LYS A 726 -39.64 12.54 3.42
CA LYS A 726 -40.11 11.16 3.59
C LYS A 726 -40.61 10.89 5.00
N ALA A 727 -39.91 11.38 6.02
CA ALA A 727 -40.32 11.24 7.42
C ALA A 727 -41.65 11.98 7.67
N LEU A 728 -41.86 13.16 7.09
CA LEU A 728 -43.17 13.85 7.17
C LEU A 728 -44.29 13.04 6.49
N MET A 729 -44.03 12.47 5.30
CA MET A 729 -45.00 11.58 4.63
C MET A 729 -45.33 10.35 5.49
N GLU A 730 -44.33 9.75 6.11
CA GLU A 730 -44.50 8.64 7.05
C GLU A 730 -45.36 9.08 8.26
N GLY A 731 -45.12 10.27 8.80
CA GLY A 731 -45.92 10.84 9.88
C GLY A 731 -47.40 10.97 9.52
N VAL A 732 -47.71 11.38 8.28
CA VAL A 732 -49.10 11.42 7.78
C VAL A 732 -49.67 10.01 7.61
N LYS A 733 -48.92 9.10 6.99
CA LYS A 733 -49.32 7.71 6.79
C LYS A 733 -49.67 7.01 8.11
N ASN A 734 -48.90 7.30 9.15
CA ASN A 734 -49.07 6.77 10.50
C ASN A 734 -50.04 7.59 11.38
N LEU A 735 -50.78 8.56 10.80
CA LEU A 735 -51.77 9.41 11.46
C LEU A 735 -51.22 10.23 12.64
N ARG A 736 -49.90 10.46 12.69
CA ARG A 736 -49.24 11.25 13.74
C ARG A 736 -49.31 12.75 13.51
N ILE A 737 -49.37 13.15 12.24
CA ILE A 737 -49.52 14.54 11.77
C ILE A 737 -50.43 14.59 10.55
N GLY A 738 -51.01 15.74 10.26
CA GLY A 738 -51.62 16.05 8.97
C GLY A 738 -50.79 17.06 8.18
N LEU A 739 -51.03 17.14 6.87
CA LEU A 739 -50.53 18.22 6.03
C LEU A 739 -51.68 19.01 5.45
N GLN A 740 -51.56 20.33 5.36
CA GLN A 740 -52.54 21.20 4.70
C GLN A 740 -51.91 21.94 3.52
N ARG A 741 -52.57 21.86 2.36
CA ARG A 741 -52.22 22.62 1.14
C ARG A 741 -53.42 23.43 0.70
N GLY A 742 -53.37 24.74 0.86
CA GLY A 742 -54.52 25.62 0.60
C GLY A 742 -55.77 25.14 1.35
N SER A 743 -56.79 24.72 0.59
CA SER A 743 -58.06 24.18 1.09
C SER A 743 -58.11 22.66 1.15
N ASP A 744 -57.00 21.94 1.05
CA ASP A 744 -56.92 20.47 1.18
C ASP A 744 -56.16 20.06 2.46
N VAL A 745 -56.62 19.00 3.13
CA VAL A 745 -56.08 18.48 4.40
C VAL A 745 -55.84 16.99 4.20
N TYR A 746 -54.57 16.62 4.20
CA TYR A 746 -54.05 15.27 4.03
C TYR A 746 -53.79 14.69 5.42
N TRP A 747 -54.72 13.90 5.92
CA TRP A 747 -54.56 13.20 7.19
C TRP A 747 -55.14 11.80 7.10
N VAL A 748 -56.46 11.62 7.30
CA VAL A 748 -57.12 10.31 7.20
C VAL A 748 -57.60 10.03 5.76
N ARG A 749 -57.47 8.77 5.32
CA ARG A 749 -58.00 8.31 4.03
C ARG A 749 -59.52 8.15 4.08
N VAL A 750 -60.19 8.72 3.08
CA VAL A 750 -61.63 8.51 2.84
C VAL A 750 -61.78 7.36 1.84
N TYR A 751 -62.40 6.27 2.26
CA TYR A 751 -62.64 5.10 1.42
C TYR A 751 -63.97 5.22 0.67
N GLU A 752 -64.02 4.65 -0.55
CA GLU A 752 -65.28 4.45 -1.28
C GLU A 752 -65.92 3.11 -0.85
N PRO A 753 -67.25 2.95 -1.01
CA PRO A 753 -67.94 1.73 -0.60
C PRO A 753 -67.35 0.48 -1.28
N GLY A 754 -66.94 -0.51 -0.48
CA GLY A 754 -66.39 -1.80 -0.95
C GLY A 754 -64.87 -1.96 -0.86
N ALA A 755 -64.12 -0.89 -0.61
CA ALA A 755 -62.65 -0.93 -0.48
C ALA A 755 -62.20 -0.45 0.92
N ILE A 756 -62.77 -1.02 1.98
CA ILE A 756 -62.54 -0.58 3.37
C ILE A 756 -61.31 -1.31 3.94
N GLY A 757 -60.31 -0.54 4.39
CA GLY A 757 -59.16 -1.10 5.13
C GLY A 757 -59.56 -1.56 6.53
N ALA A 758 -58.88 -2.58 7.07
CA ALA A 758 -59.15 -3.09 8.42
C ALA A 758 -58.77 -2.09 9.54
N VAL A 759 -57.87 -1.15 9.25
CA VAL A 759 -57.35 -0.12 10.16
C VAL A 759 -57.36 1.22 9.42
N PRO A 760 -57.58 2.36 10.11
CA PRO A 760 -57.49 3.68 9.48
C PRO A 760 -56.07 3.90 8.94
N GLU A 761 -55.96 4.28 7.68
CA GLU A 761 -54.68 4.66 7.07
C GLU A 761 -54.64 6.16 6.82
N GLY A 762 -53.43 6.71 6.95
CA GLY A 762 -53.17 8.07 6.50
C GLY A 762 -53.24 8.21 4.98
N ARG A 763 -53.62 9.39 4.52
CA ARG A 763 -53.60 9.79 3.10
C ARG A 763 -52.54 10.87 2.89
N PRO A 764 -51.25 10.52 2.78
CA PRO A 764 -50.23 11.48 2.40
C PRO A 764 -50.49 12.02 0.98
N PRO A 765 -50.06 13.25 0.67
CA PRO A 765 -50.01 13.74 -0.70
C PRO A 765 -48.94 12.97 -1.52
N ASP A 766 -48.99 13.07 -2.85
CA ASP A 766 -48.00 12.44 -3.72
C ASP A 766 -46.57 12.97 -3.47
N ALA A 767 -46.47 14.26 -3.11
CA ALA A 767 -45.23 14.90 -2.67
C ALA A 767 -45.54 15.97 -1.62
N VAL A 768 -44.62 16.15 -0.67
CA VAL A 768 -44.67 17.23 0.32
C VAL A 768 -44.00 18.48 -0.27
N GLU A 769 -44.70 19.60 -0.24
CA GLU A 769 -44.24 20.88 -0.76
C GLU A 769 -43.81 21.82 0.39
N GLU A 770 -42.89 22.74 0.11
CA GLU A 770 -42.34 23.63 1.15
C GLU A 770 -43.38 24.54 1.80
N HIS A 771 -44.46 24.87 1.07
CA HIS A 771 -45.53 25.72 1.56
C HIS A 771 -46.67 24.93 2.23
N ASP A 772 -46.56 23.59 2.29
CA ASP A 772 -47.51 22.78 3.04
C ASP A 772 -47.39 23.14 4.53
N ILE A 773 -48.50 23.08 5.26
CA ILE A 773 -48.56 23.32 6.69
C ILE A 773 -48.64 21.97 7.40
N VAL A 774 -47.66 21.67 8.25
CA VAL A 774 -47.67 20.55 9.18
C VAL A 774 -48.63 20.85 10.32
N LEU A 775 -49.61 19.98 10.48
CA LEU A 775 -50.66 20.05 11.49
C LEU A 775 -50.47 18.93 12.52
N PRO A 776 -50.46 19.24 13.82
CA PRO A 776 -50.66 18.23 14.86
C PRO A 776 -51.95 17.45 14.62
N TRP A 777 -51.98 16.16 14.97
CA TRP A 777 -53.07 15.27 14.52
C TRP A 777 -54.47 15.74 14.97
N ARG A 778 -54.60 16.35 16.15
CA ARG A 778 -55.86 16.91 16.65
C ARG A 778 -56.36 18.07 15.79
N VAL A 779 -55.45 18.98 15.43
CA VAL A 779 -55.75 20.13 14.55
C VAL A 779 -56.10 19.64 13.15
N ALA A 780 -55.38 18.63 12.65
CA ALA A 780 -55.69 18.00 11.37
C ALA A 780 -57.09 17.38 11.36
N ALA A 781 -57.48 16.71 12.45
CA ALA A 781 -58.81 16.13 12.63
C ALA A 781 -59.91 17.19 12.61
N GLU A 782 -59.75 18.27 13.37
CA GLU A 782 -60.71 19.37 13.43
C GLU A 782 -60.91 20.04 12.06
N LYS A 783 -59.81 20.38 11.38
CA LYS A 783 -59.87 20.99 10.05
C LYS A 783 -60.46 20.05 9.00
N LEU A 784 -60.25 18.74 9.14
CA LEU A 784 -60.86 17.75 8.26
C LEU A 784 -62.37 17.65 8.51
N LEU A 785 -62.82 17.62 9.77
CA LEU A 785 -64.24 17.60 10.13
C LEU A 785 -65.01 18.79 9.58
N ASP A 786 -64.41 19.99 9.58
CA ASP A 786 -65.04 21.19 9.01
C ASP A 786 -65.38 21.03 7.52
N ARG A 787 -64.72 20.10 6.82
CA ARG A 787 -64.90 19.83 5.39
C ARG A 787 -65.75 18.61 5.09
N LEU A 788 -65.86 17.67 6.03
CA LEU A 788 -66.66 16.45 5.89
C LEU A 788 -68.15 16.72 6.18
N LYS A 789 -68.72 17.73 5.52
CA LYS A 789 -70.16 18.03 5.62
C LYS A 789 -70.95 17.30 4.55
N PRO A 790 -72.18 16.85 4.85
CA PRO A 790 -73.04 16.29 3.83
C PRO A 790 -73.34 17.32 2.76
N ARG A 791 -73.46 16.87 1.52
CA ARG A 791 -73.81 17.72 0.38
C ARG A 791 -74.72 17.00 -0.59
N VAL A 792 -75.48 17.77 -1.34
CA VAL A 792 -76.38 17.26 -2.37
C VAL A 792 -75.69 17.40 -3.74
N GLU A 793 -75.58 16.29 -4.47
CA GLU A 793 -75.00 16.23 -5.81
C GLU A 793 -76.06 15.77 -6.81
N GLU A 794 -76.29 16.54 -7.87
CA GLU A 794 -77.15 16.15 -8.99
C GLU A 794 -76.31 15.50 -10.11
N ARG A 795 -76.70 14.31 -10.55
CA ARG A 795 -76.01 13.60 -11.64
C ARG A 795 -77.02 12.78 -12.42
N ASP A 796 -77.00 12.92 -13.75
CA ASP A 796 -77.88 12.20 -14.67
C ASP A 796 -79.40 12.33 -14.35
N GLY A 797 -79.83 13.53 -13.92
CA GLY A 797 -81.23 13.83 -13.58
C GLY A 797 -81.71 13.24 -12.24
N ARG A 798 -80.78 12.73 -11.42
CA ARG A 798 -81.05 12.18 -10.08
C ARG A 798 -80.28 12.96 -9.03
N VAL A 799 -80.94 13.20 -7.89
CA VAL A 799 -80.38 13.93 -6.75
C VAL A 799 -79.80 12.92 -5.76
N PHE A 800 -78.59 13.14 -5.25
CA PHE A 800 -77.95 12.25 -4.28
C PHE A 800 -77.44 13.02 -3.06
N ARG A 801 -77.66 12.50 -1.85
CA ARG A 801 -77.00 12.95 -0.62
C ARG A 801 -75.68 12.21 -0.47
N VAL A 802 -74.58 12.95 -0.45
CA VAL A 802 -73.24 12.44 -0.12
C VAL A 802 -72.94 12.78 1.32
N TYR A 803 -72.62 11.77 2.13
CA TYR A 803 -72.29 11.91 3.56
C TYR A 803 -71.15 10.96 3.94
N TYR A 804 -70.68 11.07 5.18
CA TYR A 804 -69.48 10.36 5.65
C TYR A 804 -69.78 9.57 6.91
N VAL A 805 -69.31 8.32 6.96
CA VAL A 805 -69.53 7.38 8.07
C VAL A 805 -68.19 6.82 8.56
N LEU A 806 -68.10 6.56 9.86
CA LEU A 806 -67.03 5.79 10.48
C LEU A 806 -67.48 4.33 10.62
N VAL A 807 -66.62 3.38 10.23
CA VAL A 807 -66.91 1.94 10.36
C VAL A 807 -66.41 1.45 11.70
N VAL A 808 -67.31 1.32 12.66
CA VAL A 808 -67.02 0.85 14.03
C VAL A 808 -67.54 -0.56 14.17
N ASP A 809 -66.66 -1.55 14.33
CA ASP A 809 -67.01 -2.98 14.47
C ASP A 809 -67.99 -3.48 13.38
N GLY A 810 -67.79 -3.04 12.13
CA GLY A 810 -68.62 -3.39 10.99
C GLY A 810 -69.94 -2.61 10.86
N ARG A 811 -70.15 -1.57 11.69
CA ARG A 811 -71.34 -0.72 11.66
C ARG A 811 -71.00 0.70 11.18
N ASP A 812 -71.86 1.25 10.33
CA ASP A 812 -71.74 2.62 9.84
C ASP A 812 -72.27 3.61 10.91
N VAL A 813 -71.42 4.52 11.37
CA VAL A 813 -71.76 5.64 12.27
C VAL A 813 -71.59 6.96 11.52
N GLU A 814 -72.68 7.70 11.29
CA GLU A 814 -72.64 8.96 10.55
C GLU A 814 -71.95 10.09 11.33
N LEU A 815 -71.06 10.83 10.67
CA LEU A 815 -70.28 11.90 11.30
C LEU A 815 -71.13 13.10 11.75
N GLU A 816 -72.23 13.41 11.06
CA GLU A 816 -73.06 14.61 11.29
C GLU A 816 -73.73 14.63 12.67
N GLY A 817 -73.96 13.45 13.29
CA GLY A 817 -74.62 13.33 14.58
C GLY A 817 -73.69 13.15 15.79
N LEU A 818 -72.36 13.11 15.59
CA LEU A 818 -71.40 12.88 16.68
C LEU A 818 -70.94 14.18 17.35
N PRO A 819 -70.78 14.20 18.69
CA PRO A 819 -70.08 15.30 19.36
C PRO A 819 -68.68 15.48 18.78
N ARG A 820 -68.27 16.72 18.52
CA ARG A 820 -67.00 17.03 17.85
C ARG A 820 -65.79 16.36 18.50
N GLU A 821 -65.67 16.43 19.82
CA GLU A 821 -64.55 15.81 20.57
C GLU A 821 -64.48 14.30 20.34
N LYS A 822 -65.64 13.64 20.32
CA LYS A 822 -65.74 12.20 20.07
C LYS A 822 -65.40 11.87 18.61
N ALA A 823 -65.84 12.70 17.66
CA ALA A 823 -65.52 12.52 16.24
C ALA A 823 -64.02 12.64 15.95
N VAL A 824 -63.31 13.56 16.61
CA VAL A 824 -61.84 13.73 16.48
C VAL A 824 -61.08 12.48 16.90
N GLU A 825 -61.41 11.90 18.06
CA GLU A 825 -60.78 10.66 18.54
C GLU A 825 -61.13 9.46 17.64
N MET A 826 -62.40 9.35 17.24
CA MET A 826 -62.85 8.23 16.43
C MET A 826 -62.29 8.23 15.00
N LEU A 827 -61.98 9.40 14.41
CA LEU A 827 -61.36 9.51 13.09
C LEU A 827 -59.97 8.85 13.02
N ARG A 828 -59.24 8.82 14.14
CA ARG A 828 -57.92 8.17 14.23
C ARG A 828 -58.04 6.67 14.50
N ALA A 829 -59.15 6.22 15.07
CA ALA A 829 -59.37 4.84 15.49
C ALA A 829 -60.16 4.00 14.48
N TYR A 830 -61.03 4.61 13.66
CA TYR A 830 -61.95 3.89 12.78
C TYR A 830 -61.93 4.36 11.31
N PRO A 831 -62.02 3.45 10.31
CA PRO A 831 -61.99 3.81 8.90
C PRO A 831 -63.13 4.76 8.50
N LEU A 832 -62.80 5.81 7.76
CA LEU A 832 -63.73 6.81 7.26
C LEU A 832 -64.19 6.46 5.84
N VAL A 833 -65.50 6.32 5.62
CA VAL A 833 -66.09 5.92 4.34
C VAL A 833 -67.04 7.00 3.82
N ARG A 834 -66.92 7.34 2.55
CA ARG A 834 -67.88 8.20 1.83
C ARG A 834 -69.05 7.35 1.33
N LYS A 835 -70.28 7.76 1.63
CA LYS A 835 -71.51 7.10 1.18
C LYS A 835 -72.33 8.04 0.30
N ARG A 836 -73.12 7.47 -0.60
CA ARG A 836 -74.01 8.17 -1.52
C ARG A 836 -75.40 7.51 -1.49
N GLU A 837 -76.43 8.30 -1.21
CA GLU A 837 -77.82 7.86 -1.15
C GLU A 837 -78.64 8.63 -2.19
N GLU A 838 -79.42 7.93 -3.03
CA GLU A 838 -80.31 8.57 -4.03
C GLU A 838 -81.54 9.15 -3.33
N VAL A 839 -81.80 10.44 -3.55
CA VAL A 839 -82.95 11.16 -3.01
C VAL A 839 -84.12 10.95 -3.97
N VAL A 840 -85.08 10.11 -3.59
CA VAL A 840 -86.27 9.82 -4.40
C VAL A 840 -87.48 10.60 -3.86
N ALA A 841 -88.07 11.43 -4.73
CA ALA A 841 -89.26 12.27 -4.54
C ALA A 841 -89.03 13.61 -3.81
N GLY A 842 -89.78 14.64 -4.21
CA GLY A 842 -89.60 16.05 -3.84
C GLY A 842 -89.86 16.42 -2.37
N ILE A 843 -89.58 15.51 -1.43
CA ILE A 843 -89.66 15.70 0.02
C ILE A 843 -88.49 14.98 0.70
N THR A 844 -87.91 15.57 1.75
CA THR A 844 -86.89 14.96 2.60
C THR A 844 -87.51 14.60 3.95
N LEU A 845 -87.23 13.39 4.44
CA LEU A 845 -87.70 12.88 5.73
C LEU A 845 -86.51 12.68 6.67
N ASN A 846 -86.39 13.50 7.71
CA ASN A 846 -85.32 13.42 8.70
C ASN A 846 -85.88 13.03 10.08
N LEU A 847 -85.12 12.23 10.83
CA LEU A 847 -85.46 11.77 12.17
C LEU A 847 -84.48 12.35 13.18
N GLU A 848 -85.00 12.99 14.22
CA GLU A 848 -84.20 13.58 15.29
C GLU A 848 -84.65 13.04 16.66
N PRO A 849 -83.87 12.15 17.30
CA PRO A 849 -82.69 11.45 16.77
C PRO A 849 -83.06 10.23 15.89
N SER A 850 -82.23 9.89 14.91
CA SER A 850 -82.38 8.70 14.05
C SER A 850 -81.83 7.40 14.67
N TYR A 851 -81.14 7.52 15.81
CA TYR A 851 -80.60 6.42 16.62
C TYR A 851 -80.85 6.66 18.11
N ILE A 852 -81.33 5.65 18.82
CA ILE A 852 -81.60 5.68 20.26
C ILE A 852 -81.13 4.37 20.90
N GLU A 853 -80.37 4.48 21.99
CA GLU A 853 -80.07 3.35 22.88
C GLU A 853 -80.88 3.51 24.17
N THR A 854 -81.63 2.48 24.56
CA THR A 854 -82.55 2.59 25.69
C THR A 854 -82.79 1.26 26.40
N ARG A 855 -83.48 1.31 27.55
CA ARG A 855 -83.83 0.14 28.35
C ARG A 855 -85.12 -0.52 27.85
N PRO A 856 -85.30 -1.83 28.06
CA PRO A 856 -86.54 -2.53 27.73
C PRO A 856 -87.77 -1.77 28.26
N GLY A 857 -88.77 -1.56 27.40
CA GLY A 857 -90.04 -0.92 27.77
C GLY A 857 -90.03 0.60 27.92
N SER A 858 -88.91 1.29 27.65
CA SER A 858 -88.84 2.77 27.72
C SER A 858 -89.70 3.45 26.66
N GLN A 859 -90.28 4.62 26.97
CA GLN A 859 -90.95 5.45 25.96
C GLN A 859 -89.92 6.17 25.10
N ILE A 860 -90.13 6.13 23.78
CA ILE A 860 -89.27 6.75 22.78
C ILE A 860 -90.08 7.83 22.07
N GLU A 861 -89.51 9.03 21.99
CA GLU A 861 -90.07 10.18 21.28
C GLU A 861 -89.04 10.68 20.27
N VAL A 862 -89.42 10.70 18.99
CA VAL A 862 -88.56 11.10 17.86
C VAL A 862 -89.27 12.14 17.04
N LYS A 863 -88.59 13.22 16.71
CA LYS A 863 -89.10 14.25 15.81
C LYS A 863 -88.90 13.81 14.37
N ILE A 864 -89.97 13.89 13.58
CA ILE A 864 -89.96 13.67 12.14
C ILE A 864 -90.06 15.05 11.47
N LEU A 865 -89.00 15.45 10.79
CA LEU A 865 -88.96 16.67 10.00
C LEU A 865 -89.23 16.33 8.54
N VAL A 866 -90.33 16.87 7.99
CA VAL A 866 -90.69 16.71 6.58
C VAL A 866 -90.41 18.03 5.87
N GLU A 867 -89.43 18.06 4.98
CA GLU A 867 -89.02 19.27 4.25
C GLU A 867 -89.32 19.13 2.75
N PRO A 868 -89.84 20.17 2.06
CA PRO A 868 -90.04 20.12 0.62
C PRO A 868 -88.72 20.25 -0.14
N VAL A 869 -88.59 19.49 -1.22
CA VAL A 869 -87.53 19.64 -2.23
C VAL A 869 -88.20 20.08 -3.54
N GLY A 870 -88.32 21.41 -3.73
CA GLY A 870 -89.05 22.03 -4.84
C GLY A 870 -90.42 22.61 -4.43
N LYS A 871 -91.32 22.85 -5.39
CA LYS A 871 -92.69 23.34 -5.11
C LYS A 871 -93.62 22.16 -4.82
N VAL A 872 -93.83 21.86 -3.55
CA VAL A 872 -94.81 20.87 -3.07
C VAL A 872 -96.01 21.61 -2.49
N GLY A 873 -97.17 21.54 -3.14
CA GLY A 873 -98.41 22.19 -2.70
C GLY A 873 -99.46 21.22 -2.14
N GLU A 874 -99.17 19.93 -2.15
CA GLU A 874 -100.08 18.87 -1.72
C GLU A 874 -99.69 18.34 -0.33
N PRO A 875 -100.66 17.95 0.51
CA PRO A 875 -100.38 17.39 1.83
C PRO A 875 -99.74 16.00 1.72
N VAL A 876 -98.66 15.80 2.46
CA VAL A 876 -97.92 14.55 2.59
C VAL A 876 -98.48 13.75 3.76
N LYS A 877 -98.70 12.46 3.56
CA LYS A 877 -99.17 11.55 4.61
C LYS A 877 -97.98 10.82 5.26
N LEU A 878 -97.94 10.80 6.58
CA LEU A 878 -96.96 10.06 7.36
C LEU A 878 -97.55 8.72 7.82
N SER A 879 -96.70 7.71 7.82
CA SER A 879 -96.96 6.38 8.37
C SER A 879 -95.74 5.93 9.15
N VAL A 880 -95.95 5.20 10.23
CA VAL A 880 -94.87 4.64 11.05
C VAL A 880 -95.10 3.15 11.22
N SER A 881 -94.03 2.36 11.30
CA SER A 881 -94.10 0.91 11.43
C SER A 881 -94.65 0.47 12.79
N GLU A 882 -94.42 1.28 13.84
CA GLU A 882 -94.85 1.00 15.21
C GLU A 882 -95.07 2.31 15.99
N GLY A 883 -96.04 2.35 16.90
CA GLY A 883 -96.39 3.55 17.66
C GLY A 883 -97.32 4.51 16.91
N VAL A 884 -97.32 5.78 17.32
CA VAL A 884 -98.24 6.82 16.81
C VAL A 884 -97.42 8.04 16.38
N VAL A 885 -97.83 8.67 15.28
CA VAL A 885 -97.23 9.92 14.76
C VAL A 885 -98.29 11.02 14.70
N GLU A 886 -97.98 12.20 15.24
CA GLU A 886 -98.88 13.36 15.23
C GLU A 886 -98.13 14.67 14.87
N PRO A 887 -98.63 15.48 13.90
CA PRO A 887 -99.74 15.19 13.00
C PRO A 887 -99.39 14.11 11.96
N GLY A 888 -100.36 13.26 11.61
CA GLY A 888 -100.18 12.18 10.62
C GLY A 888 -100.18 12.64 9.15
N SER A 889 -100.41 13.93 8.89
CA SER A 889 -100.27 14.55 7.57
C SER A 889 -100.08 16.06 7.67
N GLY A 890 -99.47 16.66 6.65
CA GLY A 890 -99.22 18.10 6.58
C GLY A 890 -98.67 18.54 5.22
N ILE A 891 -98.73 19.83 4.91
CA ILE A 891 -98.07 20.39 3.72
C ILE A 891 -96.62 20.71 4.14
N PRO A 892 -95.59 20.15 3.49
CA PRO A 892 -94.21 20.45 3.82
C PRO A 892 -93.86 21.95 3.65
N PRO A 893 -93.05 22.55 4.54
CA PRO A 893 -92.39 21.91 5.67
C PRO A 893 -93.31 21.77 6.89
N PHE A 894 -93.27 20.62 7.55
CA PHE A 894 -93.91 20.43 8.86
C PHE A 894 -93.15 19.43 9.72
N GLU A 895 -93.33 19.53 11.03
CA GLU A 895 -92.77 18.62 12.03
C GLU A 895 -93.87 17.71 12.57
N ALA A 896 -93.57 16.43 12.76
CA ALA A 896 -94.43 15.49 13.46
C ALA A 896 -93.65 14.78 14.56
N THR A 897 -94.35 14.42 15.64
CA THR A 897 -93.75 13.69 16.76
C THR A 897 -94.14 12.24 16.67
N TRP A 898 -93.16 11.35 16.60
CA TRP A 898 -93.32 9.91 16.59
C TRP A 898 -93.04 9.35 17.97
N ARG A 899 -94.08 8.74 18.58
CA ARG A 899 -94.01 8.10 19.88
C ARG A 899 -94.19 6.59 19.76
N LEU A 900 -93.25 5.83 20.27
CA LEU A 900 -93.29 4.37 20.32
C LEU A 900 -92.68 3.84 21.63
N LYS A 901 -92.93 2.57 21.94
CA LYS A 901 -92.36 1.92 23.13
C LYS A 901 -91.20 1.02 22.70
N ALA A 902 -90.09 1.07 23.43
CA ALA A 902 -88.96 0.19 23.20
C ALA A 902 -89.37 -1.28 23.42
N PRO A 903 -88.94 -2.22 22.57
CA PRO A 903 -89.18 -3.66 22.77
C PRO A 903 -88.69 -4.17 24.13
N GLU A 904 -89.35 -5.19 24.67
CA GLU A 904 -89.04 -5.77 25.98
C GLU A 904 -87.82 -6.72 25.95
N ILE A 905 -87.43 -7.15 24.76
CA ILE A 905 -86.31 -8.07 24.52
C ILE A 905 -85.08 -7.26 24.13
N GLU A 906 -83.91 -7.64 24.63
CA GLU A 906 -82.65 -7.04 24.23
C GLU A 906 -82.38 -7.34 22.75
N GLY A 907 -81.99 -6.32 22.01
CA GLY A 907 -81.80 -6.45 20.57
C GLY A 907 -81.71 -5.11 19.89
N GLU A 908 -81.32 -5.16 18.63
CA GLU A 908 -81.31 -4.00 17.75
C GLU A 908 -82.55 -4.07 16.87
N TYR A 909 -83.38 -3.03 16.97
CA TYR A 909 -84.67 -2.94 16.30
C TYR A 909 -84.61 -1.75 15.34
N ALA A 910 -85.18 -1.95 14.15
CA ALA A 910 -85.35 -0.91 13.16
C ALA A 910 -86.84 -0.65 12.99
N PHE A 911 -87.24 0.59 13.25
CA PHE A 911 -88.59 1.06 13.00
C PHE A 911 -88.55 2.00 11.79
N GLU A 912 -89.61 2.06 11.00
CA GLU A 912 -89.65 2.86 9.79
C GLU A 912 -90.70 3.96 9.91
N ALA A 913 -90.30 5.20 9.65
CA ALA A 913 -91.21 6.28 9.29
C ALA A 913 -91.23 6.42 7.77
N ALA A 914 -92.41 6.56 7.18
CA ALA A 914 -92.56 6.74 5.75
C ALA A 914 -93.52 7.88 5.42
N ALA A 915 -93.11 8.71 4.47
CA ALA A 915 -93.89 9.80 3.90
C ALA A 915 -94.34 9.42 2.48
N GLU A 916 -95.63 9.58 2.18
CA GLU A 916 -96.19 9.27 0.86
C GLU A 916 -96.56 10.56 0.11
N LEU A 917 -95.91 10.77 -1.05
CA LEU A 917 -96.23 11.81 -2.03
C LEU A 917 -95.90 11.28 -3.43
N GLY A 918 -96.83 10.54 -4.04
CA GLY A 918 -96.63 9.83 -5.32
C GLY A 918 -95.69 8.62 -5.23
N ARG A 919 -94.52 8.77 -4.61
CA ARG A 919 -93.62 7.69 -4.18
C ARG A 919 -93.41 7.76 -2.67
N ARG A 920 -93.07 6.61 -2.06
CA ARG A 920 -92.88 6.46 -0.62
C ARG A 920 -91.42 6.77 -0.25
N ALA A 921 -91.19 7.82 0.53
CA ALA A 921 -89.90 8.13 1.14
C ALA A 921 -89.87 7.47 2.53
N VAL A 922 -88.85 6.67 2.85
CA VAL A 922 -88.77 5.92 4.11
C VAL A 922 -87.49 6.30 4.85
N LYS A 923 -87.58 6.52 6.17
CA LYS A 923 -86.43 6.69 7.06
C LYS A 923 -86.54 5.72 8.23
N GLN A 924 -85.43 5.09 8.58
CA GLN A 924 -85.38 4.11 9.66
C GLN A 924 -84.89 4.78 10.95
N LEU A 925 -85.65 4.60 12.03
CA LEU A 925 -85.22 4.82 13.40
C LEU A 925 -84.58 3.53 13.91
N ARG A 926 -83.31 3.60 14.31
CA ARG A 926 -82.64 2.49 14.99
C ARG A 926 -82.79 2.62 16.49
N VAL A 927 -83.33 1.58 17.13
CA VAL A 927 -83.46 1.49 18.58
C VAL A 927 -82.69 0.28 19.05
N VAL A 928 -81.66 0.50 19.86
CA VAL A 928 -80.93 -0.59 20.51
C VAL A 928 -81.46 -0.71 21.94
N VAL A 929 -82.05 -1.85 22.24
CA VAL A 929 -82.51 -2.20 23.59
C VAL A 929 -81.43 -3.02 24.27
N ARG A 930 -80.87 -2.50 25.36
CA ARG A 930 -79.90 -3.23 26.20
C ARG A 930 -80.26 -3.11 27.68
N ARG A 931 -80.02 -4.18 28.44
CA ARG A 931 -79.85 -4.15 29.89
C ARG A 931 -78.39 -3.84 30.16
N GLU A 932 -78.13 -3.06 31.19
CA GLU A 932 -76.76 -2.75 31.61
C GLU A 932 -76.15 -3.99 32.27
N TYR A 933 -75.03 -4.46 31.71
CA TYR A 933 -74.10 -5.39 32.36
C TYR A 933 -72.83 -4.61 32.71
N ARG A 934 -72.13 -5.01 33.79
CA ARG A 934 -70.83 -4.43 34.12
C ARG A 934 -69.71 -5.31 33.58
N GLU A 935 -68.74 -4.71 32.90
CA GLU A 935 -67.56 -5.41 32.41
C GLU A 935 -66.37 -5.12 33.33
N GLU A 936 -65.78 -6.17 33.90
CA GLU A 936 -64.54 -6.09 34.67
C GLU A 936 -63.37 -6.61 33.81
N VAL A 937 -62.24 -5.90 33.80
CA VAL A 937 -61.04 -6.26 33.04
C VAL A 937 -60.21 -7.26 33.86
N ALA A 938 -60.01 -8.46 33.35
CA ALA A 938 -59.23 -9.53 33.98
C ALA A 938 -57.78 -9.62 33.46
N GLY A 939 -57.44 -8.95 32.35
CA GLY A 939 -56.09 -8.95 31.77
C GLY A 939 -56.01 -8.22 30.44
N PHE A 940 -54.84 -8.30 29.79
CA PHE A 940 -54.52 -7.61 28.54
C PHE A 940 -53.70 -8.50 27.60
N GLU A 941 -53.97 -8.46 26.30
CA GLU A 941 -53.06 -8.96 25.26
C GLU A 941 -52.47 -7.75 24.53
N VAL A 942 -51.15 -7.65 24.50
CA VAL A 942 -50.40 -6.52 23.95
C VAL A 942 -49.44 -7.01 22.86
N SER A 943 -49.35 -6.27 21.76
CA SER A 943 -48.43 -6.57 20.65
C SER A 943 -47.22 -5.64 20.58
N ASP A 944 -47.12 -4.70 21.53
CA ASP A 944 -45.95 -3.86 21.76
C ASP A 944 -45.89 -3.62 23.28
N LEU A 945 -44.72 -3.75 23.88
CA LEU A 945 -44.56 -3.78 25.35
C LEU A 945 -43.38 -2.94 25.80
N LEU A 946 -42.77 -2.18 24.89
CA LEU A 946 -41.60 -1.36 25.15
C LEU A 946 -41.89 -0.19 26.10
N GLU A 947 -43.17 0.12 26.36
CA GLU A 947 -43.66 1.17 27.27
C GLU A 947 -44.60 0.64 28.38
N CYS A 948 -44.25 -0.46 29.06
CA CYS A 948 -45.12 -1.09 30.07
C CYS A 948 -44.94 -0.61 31.53
N GLU A 949 -44.04 0.34 31.79
CA GLU A 949 -43.78 0.83 33.15
C GLU A 949 -45.03 1.44 33.80
N ASP A 950 -45.88 2.10 33.01
CA ASP A 950 -47.15 2.69 33.48
C ASP A 950 -48.21 1.62 33.84
N LEU A 951 -48.29 0.51 33.10
CA LEU A 951 -49.22 -0.59 33.41
C LEU A 951 -48.83 -1.29 34.71
N GLN A 952 -47.54 -1.43 34.98
CA GLN A 952 -47.05 -2.01 36.22
C GLN A 952 -47.25 -1.06 37.41
N ARG A 953 -47.12 0.25 37.19
CA ARG A 953 -47.43 1.26 38.21
C ARG A 953 -48.91 1.26 38.58
N LEU A 954 -49.80 1.08 37.60
CA LEU A 954 -51.24 0.98 37.83
C LEU A 954 -51.65 -0.35 38.47
N PHE A 955 -50.94 -1.44 38.16
CA PHE A 955 -51.25 -2.78 38.68
C PHE A 955 -50.02 -3.47 39.28
N PRO A 956 -49.68 -3.16 40.54
CA PRO A 956 -48.62 -3.84 41.26
C PRO A 956 -49.02 -5.31 41.47
N GLY A 957 -48.44 -6.22 40.69
CA GLY A 957 -48.77 -7.66 40.69
C GLY A 957 -49.27 -8.22 39.37
N LEU A 958 -49.19 -7.46 38.27
CA LEU A 958 -49.45 -7.95 36.91
C LEU A 958 -48.50 -9.10 36.55
N THR A 959 -49.05 -10.24 36.12
CA THR A 959 -48.26 -11.41 35.72
C THR A 959 -48.33 -11.64 34.23
N LEU A 960 -47.22 -11.96 33.58
CA LEU A 960 -47.20 -12.32 32.17
C LEU A 960 -47.46 -13.83 32.02
N GLU A 961 -48.65 -14.18 31.52
CA GLU A 961 -49.03 -15.57 31.25
C GLU A 961 -48.18 -16.16 30.12
N GLU A 962 -48.00 -15.39 29.05
CA GLU A 962 -47.26 -15.80 27.86
C GLU A 962 -46.65 -14.59 27.16
N GLY A 963 -45.38 -14.67 26.77
CA GLY A 963 -44.67 -13.60 26.06
C GLY A 963 -43.75 -14.19 25.01
N GLN A 964 -43.79 -13.62 23.81
CA GLN A 964 -42.99 -14.03 22.66
C GLN A 964 -42.46 -12.80 21.92
N ALA A 965 -41.15 -12.78 21.69
CA ALA A 965 -40.48 -11.77 20.85
C ALA A 965 -39.53 -12.46 19.86
N GLN A 966 -39.58 -12.04 18.60
CA GLN A 966 -38.66 -12.49 17.55
C GLN A 966 -37.80 -11.33 17.04
N LEU A 967 -36.49 -11.51 17.11
CA LEU A 967 -35.46 -10.56 16.73
C LEU A 967 -34.65 -11.18 15.58
N GLY A 968 -34.60 -10.55 14.40
CA GLY A 968 -33.81 -11.11 13.30
C GLY A 968 -33.46 -10.15 12.17
N ALA A 969 -32.25 -10.31 11.63
CA ALA A 969 -31.75 -9.65 10.41
C ALA A 969 -30.96 -10.66 9.57
N GLU A 970 -31.40 -10.84 8.31
CA GLU A 970 -30.86 -11.66 7.21
C GLU A 970 -30.33 -13.09 7.49
N LYS A 971 -29.36 -13.30 8.41
CA LYS A 971 -28.71 -14.60 8.66
C LYS A 971 -28.76 -15.10 10.12
N GLN A 972 -29.31 -14.34 11.07
CA GLN A 972 -29.46 -14.76 12.48
C GLN A 972 -30.85 -14.37 13.00
N GLU A 973 -31.52 -15.32 13.68
CA GLU A 973 -32.81 -15.13 14.35
C GLU A 973 -32.71 -15.56 15.82
N ILE A 974 -33.20 -14.71 16.71
CA ILE A 974 -33.29 -14.94 18.16
C ILE A 974 -34.77 -14.86 18.54
N ALA A 975 -35.29 -15.95 19.08
CA ALA A 975 -36.64 -16.01 19.64
C ALA A 975 -36.57 -16.03 21.17
N VAL A 976 -37.21 -15.06 21.81
CA VAL A 976 -37.37 -14.99 23.27
C VAL A 976 -38.81 -15.39 23.59
N VAL A 977 -38.99 -16.51 24.28
CA VAL A 977 -40.30 -17.00 24.72
C VAL A 977 -40.26 -17.23 26.22
N VAL A 978 -41.19 -16.62 26.95
CA VAL A 978 -41.28 -16.73 28.41
C VAL A 978 -42.74 -16.93 28.83
N ARG A 979 -42.93 -17.62 29.95
CA ARG A 979 -44.25 -17.83 30.58
C ARG A 979 -44.13 -17.69 32.09
N GLY A 980 -45.11 -17.06 32.72
CA GLY A 980 -45.19 -16.95 34.19
C GLY A 980 -44.11 -16.06 34.83
N VAL A 981 -43.52 -15.13 34.09
CA VAL A 981 -42.50 -14.19 34.61
C VAL A 981 -43.09 -12.80 34.85
N GLN A 982 -42.39 -11.97 35.62
CA GLN A 982 -42.72 -10.55 35.74
C GLN A 982 -42.47 -9.83 34.41
N PRO A 983 -43.34 -8.90 33.97
CA PRO A 983 -43.18 -8.19 32.69
C PRO A 983 -41.82 -7.50 32.52
N GLU A 984 -41.27 -6.89 33.59
CA GLU A 984 -39.92 -6.29 33.63
C GLU A 984 -38.82 -7.23 33.15
N VAL A 985 -38.87 -8.49 33.58
CA VAL A 985 -37.83 -9.48 33.26
C VAL A 985 -37.90 -9.82 31.77
N PHE A 986 -39.11 -9.97 31.21
CA PHE A 986 -39.28 -10.20 29.78
C PHE A 986 -38.79 -9.03 28.94
N ILE A 987 -39.12 -7.79 29.33
CA ILE A 987 -38.68 -6.57 28.64
C ILE A 987 -37.15 -6.44 28.72
N GLY A 988 -36.55 -6.69 29.88
CA GLY A 988 -35.10 -6.66 30.06
C GLY A 988 -34.39 -7.64 29.12
N LEU A 989 -34.86 -8.89 29.05
CA LEU A 989 -34.32 -9.91 28.15
C LEU A 989 -34.45 -9.51 26.67
N VAL A 990 -35.57 -8.90 26.27
CA VAL A 990 -35.77 -8.42 24.90
C VAL A 990 -34.83 -7.25 24.59
N LYS A 991 -34.69 -6.27 25.50
CA LYS A 991 -33.79 -5.11 25.33
C LYS A 991 -32.33 -5.54 25.23
N GLU A 992 -31.90 -6.50 26.05
CA GLU A 992 -30.55 -7.05 26.01
C GLU A 992 -30.29 -7.81 24.70
N ALA A 993 -31.22 -8.65 24.26
CA ALA A 993 -31.14 -9.35 22.98
C ALA A 993 -31.17 -8.38 21.77
N MET A 994 -31.91 -7.28 21.84
CA MET A 994 -31.89 -6.19 20.85
C MET A 994 -30.53 -5.47 20.81
N SER A 995 -29.89 -5.26 21.98
CA SER A 995 -28.56 -4.67 22.07
C SER A 995 -27.48 -5.58 21.45
N LEU A 996 -27.57 -6.88 21.67
CA LEU A 996 -26.63 -7.87 21.12
C LEU A 996 -26.81 -8.08 19.61
N SER A 997 -28.03 -7.97 19.09
CA SER A 997 -28.34 -8.17 17.67
C SER A 997 -28.30 -6.89 16.82
N GLY A 998 -28.30 -5.70 17.44
CA GLY A 998 -28.34 -4.41 16.75
C GLY A 998 -29.70 -4.04 16.15
N ILE A 999 -30.78 -4.74 16.52
CA ILE A 999 -32.10 -4.65 15.90
C ILE A 999 -33.04 -3.79 16.75
N ARG A 1000 -33.67 -2.76 16.16
CA ARG A 1000 -34.75 -1.98 16.80
C ARG A 1000 -35.79 -1.56 15.73
N PRO A 1001 -36.90 -2.30 15.52
CA PRO A 1001 -37.69 -3.06 16.50
C PRO A 1001 -37.79 -4.59 16.24
N PRO A 1002 -38.31 -5.38 17.20
CA PRO A 1002 -38.62 -6.80 17.00
C PRO A 1002 -39.60 -6.99 15.83
N ARG A 1003 -39.43 -8.08 15.07
CA ARG A 1003 -40.33 -8.40 13.94
C ARG A 1003 -41.70 -8.86 14.42
N VAL A 1004 -41.73 -9.59 15.52
CA VAL A 1004 -42.94 -10.06 16.19
C VAL A 1004 -42.75 -9.82 17.68
N PHE A 1005 -43.72 -9.16 18.30
CA PHE A 1005 -43.79 -9.00 19.75
C PHE A 1005 -45.22 -9.28 20.20
N TYR A 1006 -45.39 -10.13 21.21
CA TYR A 1006 -46.67 -10.47 21.79
C TYR A 1006 -46.50 -10.73 23.28
N ALA A 1007 -47.42 -10.25 24.10
CA ALA A 1007 -47.60 -10.79 25.44
C ALA A 1007 -49.05 -10.75 25.91
N LYS A 1008 -49.35 -11.72 26.76
CA LYS A 1008 -50.59 -11.86 27.50
C LYS A 1008 -50.33 -11.63 28.98
N LEU A 1009 -50.98 -10.61 29.52
CA LEU A 1009 -50.85 -10.11 30.87
C LEU A 1009 -52.14 -10.41 31.63
N ALA A 1010 -52.04 -11.00 32.81
CA ALA A 1010 -53.16 -11.27 33.70
C ALA A 1010 -53.11 -10.34 34.91
N LEU A 1011 -54.29 -9.80 35.26
CA LEU A 1011 -54.45 -9.02 36.49
C LEU A 1011 -54.71 -9.96 37.67
N PRO A 1012 -54.17 -9.65 38.86
CA PRO A 1012 -54.37 -10.48 40.05
C PRO A 1012 -55.84 -10.48 40.52
N LYS A 1013 -56.62 -9.43 40.22
CA LYS A 1013 -58.07 -9.37 40.37
C LYS A 1013 -58.68 -8.58 39.21
N PRO A 1014 -59.88 -8.95 38.72
CA PRO A 1014 -60.60 -8.14 37.74
C PRO A 1014 -60.90 -6.73 38.29
N VAL A 1015 -60.81 -5.72 37.43
CA VAL A 1015 -61.01 -4.30 37.80
C VAL A 1015 -61.98 -3.61 36.85
N GLU A 1016 -62.81 -2.70 37.37
CA GLU A 1016 -63.63 -1.83 36.52
C GLU A 1016 -62.73 -0.88 35.70
N PRO A 1017 -63.06 -0.62 34.43
CA PRO A 1017 -62.27 0.28 33.58
C PRO A 1017 -62.35 1.72 34.09
N THR A 1018 -61.21 2.27 34.51
CA THR A 1018 -61.09 3.66 34.96
C THR A 1018 -60.54 4.57 33.84
N PRO A 1019 -60.81 5.88 33.84
CA PRO A 1019 -60.24 6.81 32.85
C PRO A 1019 -58.71 6.83 32.83
N GLU A 1020 -58.08 6.52 33.95
CA GLU A 1020 -56.62 6.43 34.06
C GLU A 1020 -56.09 5.17 33.37
N LEU A 1021 -56.81 4.05 33.48
CA LEU A 1021 -56.51 2.83 32.72
C LEU A 1021 -56.65 3.06 31.22
N GLU A 1022 -57.72 3.74 30.78
CA GLU A 1022 -57.95 4.12 29.38
C GLU A 1022 -56.79 4.94 28.81
N ARG A 1023 -56.31 5.93 29.58
CA ARG A 1023 -55.19 6.79 29.21
C ARG A 1023 -53.87 6.03 29.06
N VAL A 1024 -53.65 4.98 29.86
CA VAL A 1024 -52.44 4.17 29.75
C VAL A 1024 -52.56 3.18 28.59
N LEU A 1025 -53.72 2.55 28.40
CA LEU A 1025 -53.96 1.62 27.29
C LEU A 1025 -53.86 2.27 25.90
N SER A 1026 -54.18 3.56 25.77
CA SER A 1026 -54.09 4.29 24.51
C SER A 1026 -52.66 4.51 23.99
N ARG A 1027 -51.64 4.31 24.84
CA ARG A 1027 -50.22 4.41 24.44
C ARG A 1027 -49.72 3.19 23.67
N PHE A 1028 -50.40 2.05 23.80
CA PHE A 1028 -50.00 0.81 23.15
C PHE A 1028 -50.44 0.79 21.69
N LYS A 1029 -49.55 0.38 20.77
CA LYS A 1029 -49.87 0.25 19.33
C LYS A 1029 -51.05 -0.67 19.07
N SER A 1030 -51.16 -1.76 19.83
CA SER A 1030 -52.35 -2.61 19.86
C SER A 1030 -52.42 -3.35 21.20
N VAL A 1031 -53.52 -3.12 21.90
CA VAL A 1031 -53.86 -3.77 23.16
C VAL A 1031 -55.31 -4.25 23.12
N ARG A 1032 -55.53 -5.49 23.53
CA ARG A 1032 -56.85 -6.10 23.65
C ARG A 1032 -57.13 -6.41 25.11
N ARG A 1033 -58.31 -6.03 25.60
CA ARG A 1033 -58.74 -6.35 26.96
C ARG A 1033 -59.27 -7.76 27.02
N LEU A 1034 -58.88 -8.48 28.07
CA LEU A 1034 -59.52 -9.72 28.47
C LEU A 1034 -60.56 -9.34 29.52
N VAL A 1035 -61.81 -9.17 29.09
CA VAL A 1035 -62.94 -8.75 29.95
C VAL A 1035 -63.78 -9.94 30.40
N ARG A 1036 -64.27 -9.86 31.63
CA ARG A 1036 -65.28 -10.74 32.20
C ARG A 1036 -66.57 -9.94 32.38
N ARG A 1037 -67.67 -10.43 31.79
CA ARG A 1037 -69.01 -9.85 31.98
C ARG A 1037 -69.60 -10.32 33.31
N VAL A 1038 -70.12 -9.37 34.10
CA VAL A 1038 -70.84 -9.61 35.36
C VAL A 1038 -72.27 -9.08 35.26
#